data_AF-A0A812RWY3-F1
#
_entry.id   AF-A0A812RWY3-F1
#
_cell.length_a   1.000
_cell.length_b   1.000
_cell.length_c   1.000
_cell.angle_alpha   90.00
_cell.angle_beta   90.00
_cell.angle_gamma   90.00
#
_symmetry.space_group_name_H-M   'P 1'
#
loop_
_entity.id
_entity.type
_entity.pdbx_description
1 polymer ?
#
loop_
_entity_poly.entity_id
_entity_poly.type
_entity_poly.pdbx_seq_one_letter_code
_entity_poly.pdbx_strand_id
1 'polypeptide(L)'
;MLPEAFSFFGIIEAGACNRGHISFGDCWVYMQMLTDFLGKELAVYIAGYVVLHSFIPYEELSYGKRAKESVSDIESGSMLRALRILNFHMFHTEVRIIGRVLKDASAKLAVPAYLALNVWITTSALFMWFENEWKNEATACEAKYAAEQCGGSGTYEDMPDVPSAMYWCSIFLTGEWANVDFTYAGSRLCIFYVIFGIAIFSIPVGILVEAVRGTLKMIALEEKAKQKAGSQEQSDPTAHYDLNLEHPQHRALLRMLLRRSQKLSTPMQELFAFEERGDEVLQGWSKTQSVPHKGHVSFAFRFPMELGSDQDATTLISRINEKRKLKVGLVDFVKVAQLFNSLADVEARLLFLEAMAADLNLKLSHVRYLSELDPVLRAEVVDRLLPAVPEINTLGGFDLAVNSVHQKASLCRDRAAIVNLLLFNPACADGRYEFDVTEPAHRKMLDDLIIVNHWERDRAKRLGRPDLSKHGDHECIRNCSVNGNRRVWRSADVQLPPRAEIKFDYCSPFHPPQGTPSTPDRTVRLLRQALTSMDFNQSLKVKVLRSVAHRLVLTPEQCGWLLEALPASALELDTEIRDSPRVEAFVVLYARCNDIAKLLSDEECGLYSLVHLTREEVLTVRKRLGRPRTWDITRAGQEFIIPPPEDSSDINSSGRMVLMTRRASNAGLGAVVPPTKPKSRTERMAEASIDEERMRPILKDYNMLDNPVSLGHANRYMMDLSLHEDWHCAQCLLRVCKEESGENIDAPHWSEKAHLADKGSKWLVPDEWYKEMPKVGIFGMTFLQGFNDPDMELRLRLAKEWLGW
;
A
#
# COMPACT_ATOMS: atom_id res chain seq x y z
N MET A 1 -11.87 -55.35 -11.95
CA MET A 1 -12.51 -54.07 -11.57
C MET A 1 -11.61 -52.85 -11.75
N LEU A 2 -10.28 -52.90 -11.50
CA LEU A 2 -9.36 -51.80 -11.84
C LEU A 2 -9.34 -51.37 -13.34
N PRO A 3 -9.45 -52.27 -14.34
CA PRO A 3 -9.43 -51.87 -15.75
C PRO A 3 -10.67 -51.06 -16.20
N GLU A 4 -11.82 -51.30 -15.58
CA GLU A 4 -13.08 -50.61 -15.93
C GLU A 4 -13.14 -49.20 -15.33
N ALA A 5 -12.54 -48.99 -14.15
CA ALA A 5 -12.39 -47.65 -13.56
C ALA A 5 -11.50 -46.74 -14.43
N PHE A 6 -10.38 -47.26 -14.97
CA PHE A 6 -9.52 -46.49 -15.89
C PHE A 6 -10.22 -46.16 -17.22
N SER A 7 -11.06 -47.07 -17.74
CA SER A 7 -11.90 -46.79 -18.92
C SER A 7 -12.93 -45.70 -18.65
N PHE A 8 -13.51 -45.66 -17.44
CA PHE A 8 -14.49 -44.65 -17.05
C PHE A 8 -13.84 -43.27 -16.87
N PHE A 9 -12.64 -43.21 -16.30
CA PHE A 9 -11.87 -41.96 -16.18
C PHE A 9 -11.38 -41.43 -17.55
N GLY A 10 -11.02 -42.30 -18.50
CA GLY A 10 -10.64 -41.87 -19.86
C GLY A 10 -11.78 -41.23 -20.67
N ILE A 11 -13.04 -41.61 -20.40
CA ILE A 11 -14.23 -40.98 -21.02
C ILE A 11 -14.50 -39.60 -20.40
N ILE A 12 -14.29 -39.44 -19.10
CA ILE A 12 -14.42 -38.14 -18.41
C ILE A 12 -13.28 -37.19 -18.82
N GLU A 13 -12.06 -37.70 -19.03
CA GLU A 13 -10.90 -36.95 -19.51
C GLU A 13 -11.15 -36.32 -20.89
N ALA A 14 -11.74 -37.07 -21.83
CA ALA A 14 -12.09 -36.56 -23.16
C ALA A 14 -13.17 -35.46 -23.12
N GLY A 15 -14.08 -35.51 -22.14
CA GLY A 15 -15.15 -34.50 -21.97
C GLY A 15 -14.70 -33.24 -21.20
N ALA A 16 -13.88 -33.41 -20.16
CA ALA A 16 -13.42 -32.32 -19.29
C ALA A 16 -12.24 -31.54 -19.88
N CYS A 17 -11.34 -32.20 -20.61
CA CYS A 17 -10.18 -31.55 -21.25
C CYS A 17 -10.63 -30.58 -22.37
N ASN A 18 -11.79 -30.81 -22.99
CA ASN A 18 -12.38 -29.90 -23.98
C ASN A 18 -13.02 -28.63 -23.37
N ARG A 19 -13.20 -28.55 -22.03
CA ARG A 19 -13.87 -27.41 -21.37
C ARG A 19 -12.98 -26.61 -20.41
N GLY A 20 -11.70 -26.95 -20.26
CA GLY A 20 -10.68 -26.07 -19.67
C GLY A 20 -10.89 -25.62 -18.21
N HIS A 21 -11.72 -26.30 -17.41
CA HIS A 21 -12.17 -25.73 -16.13
C HIS A 21 -11.51 -26.28 -14.84
N ILE A 22 -10.83 -27.44 -14.81
CA ILE A 22 -10.10 -27.94 -13.60
C ILE A 22 -8.91 -28.83 -14.03
N SER A 23 -7.77 -28.75 -13.33
CA SER A 23 -6.60 -29.61 -13.58
C SER A 23 -6.74 -30.97 -12.88
N PHE A 24 -6.22 -32.04 -13.49
CA PHE A 24 -6.22 -33.40 -12.90
C PHE A 24 -5.53 -33.46 -11.52
N GLY A 25 -4.61 -32.52 -11.24
CA GLY A 25 -3.90 -32.41 -9.97
C GLY A 25 -4.82 -32.05 -8.79
N ASP A 26 -5.86 -31.25 -9.02
CA ASP A 26 -6.78 -30.82 -7.96
C ASP A 26 -7.70 -31.97 -7.50
N CYS A 27 -8.16 -32.77 -8.46
CA CYS A 27 -8.89 -34.02 -8.18
C CYS A 27 -8.00 -35.05 -7.46
N TRP A 28 -6.70 -35.10 -7.78
CA TRP A 28 -5.77 -36.04 -7.17
C TRP A 28 -5.54 -35.75 -5.68
N VAL A 29 -5.44 -34.49 -5.28
CA VAL A 29 -5.26 -34.11 -3.86
C VAL A 29 -6.50 -34.49 -3.04
N TYR A 30 -7.70 -34.27 -3.58
CA TYR A 30 -8.97 -34.67 -2.95
C TYR A 30 -9.09 -36.19 -2.85
N MET A 31 -8.75 -36.91 -3.93
CA MET A 31 -8.69 -38.37 -3.95
C MET A 31 -7.71 -38.89 -2.92
N GLN A 32 -6.50 -38.34 -2.84
CA GLN A 32 -5.48 -38.78 -1.87
C GLN A 32 -5.97 -38.59 -0.43
N MET A 33 -6.57 -37.44 -0.11
CA MET A 33 -7.09 -37.17 1.23
C MET A 33 -8.27 -38.07 1.61
N LEU A 34 -9.24 -38.27 0.71
CA LEU A 34 -10.35 -39.21 0.92
C LEU A 34 -9.84 -40.66 1.00
N THR A 35 -8.83 -41.01 0.21
CA THR A 35 -8.23 -42.35 0.19
C THR A 35 -7.50 -42.65 1.49
N ASP A 36 -6.77 -41.67 2.01
CA ASP A 36 -6.04 -41.76 3.28
C ASP A 36 -7.02 -41.83 4.48
N PHE A 37 -8.24 -41.31 4.36
CA PHE A 37 -9.22 -41.23 5.46
C PHE A 37 -10.35 -42.29 5.43
N LEU A 38 -10.87 -42.63 4.25
CA LEU A 38 -12.07 -43.47 4.06
C LEU A 38 -11.78 -44.81 3.35
N GLY A 39 -10.52 -45.05 2.97
CA GLY A 39 -10.12 -46.20 2.17
C GLY A 39 -10.33 -46.00 0.67
N LYS A 40 -9.51 -46.70 -0.14
CA LYS A 40 -9.41 -46.53 -1.60
C LYS A 40 -10.74 -46.66 -2.33
N GLU A 41 -11.61 -47.59 -1.92
CA GLU A 41 -12.84 -47.86 -2.67
C GLU A 41 -13.92 -46.80 -2.44
N LEU A 42 -14.11 -46.34 -1.19
CA LEU A 42 -15.11 -45.32 -0.87
C LEU A 42 -14.68 -43.94 -1.37
N ALA A 43 -13.38 -43.65 -1.33
CA ALA A 43 -12.80 -42.41 -1.83
C ALA A 43 -13.03 -42.23 -3.34
N VAL A 44 -12.83 -43.29 -4.13
CA VAL A 44 -13.05 -43.25 -5.58
C VAL A 44 -14.53 -43.04 -5.92
N TYR A 45 -15.44 -43.65 -5.15
CA TYR A 45 -16.87 -43.49 -5.35
C TYR A 45 -17.35 -42.07 -5.02
N ILE A 46 -16.92 -41.52 -3.87
CA ILE A 46 -17.31 -40.16 -3.43
C ILE A 46 -16.69 -39.09 -4.34
N ALA A 47 -15.39 -39.20 -4.65
CA ALA A 47 -14.72 -38.25 -5.53
C ALA A 47 -15.28 -38.29 -6.96
N GLY A 48 -15.55 -39.50 -7.48
CA GLY A 48 -16.25 -39.67 -8.75
C GLY A 48 -17.61 -38.98 -8.74
N TYR A 49 -18.40 -39.16 -7.68
CA TYR A 49 -19.75 -38.58 -7.56
C TYR A 49 -19.73 -37.05 -7.43
N VAL A 50 -18.84 -36.50 -6.59
CA VAL A 50 -18.69 -35.04 -6.39
C VAL A 50 -18.21 -34.37 -7.68
N VAL A 51 -17.24 -34.95 -8.37
CA VAL A 51 -16.74 -34.44 -9.65
C VAL A 51 -17.86 -34.50 -10.70
N LEU A 52 -18.50 -35.64 -10.90
CA LEU A 52 -19.55 -35.82 -11.91
C LEU A 52 -20.72 -34.83 -11.71
N HIS A 53 -21.16 -34.61 -10.47
CA HIS A 53 -22.27 -33.70 -10.16
C HIS A 53 -21.88 -32.22 -10.07
N SER A 54 -20.60 -31.90 -9.86
CA SER A 54 -20.11 -30.52 -9.92
C SER A 54 -20.02 -30.00 -11.36
N PHE A 55 -19.91 -30.90 -12.35
CA PHE A 55 -19.77 -30.57 -13.77
C PHE A 55 -21.09 -30.46 -14.53
N ILE A 56 -22.21 -30.94 -13.99
CA ILE A 56 -23.53 -30.80 -14.62
C ILE A 56 -24.11 -29.44 -14.21
N PRO A 57 -24.28 -28.47 -15.13
CA PRO A 57 -24.97 -27.23 -14.83
C PRO A 57 -26.41 -27.57 -14.45
N TYR A 58 -26.84 -27.17 -13.25
CA TYR A 58 -28.22 -27.37 -12.78
C TYR A 58 -29.27 -26.75 -13.74
N GLU A 59 -28.86 -25.82 -14.60
CA GLU A 59 -29.70 -25.22 -15.64
C GLU A 59 -30.17 -26.23 -16.72
N GLU A 60 -29.40 -27.29 -17.03
CA GLU A 60 -29.82 -28.27 -18.04
C GLU A 60 -30.81 -29.32 -17.50
N LEU A 61 -30.81 -29.59 -16.19
CA LEU A 61 -31.84 -30.42 -15.55
C LEU A 61 -33.18 -29.71 -15.38
N SER A 62 -33.19 -28.38 -15.53
CA SER A 62 -34.38 -27.54 -15.34
C SER A 62 -35.28 -27.44 -16.58
N TYR A 63 -34.89 -28.04 -17.73
CA TYR A 63 -35.62 -27.91 -19.00
C TYR A 63 -36.49 -29.12 -19.39
N GLY A 64 -36.74 -30.05 -18.47
CA GLY A 64 -37.65 -31.18 -18.64
C GLY A 64 -38.99 -30.99 -17.92
N LYS A 65 -40.05 -30.62 -18.66
CA LYS A 65 -41.43 -30.45 -18.19
C LYS A 65 -41.97 -31.66 -17.41
N ARG A 66 -42.64 -31.37 -16.28
CA ARG A 66 -43.64 -32.20 -15.56
C ARG A 66 -43.20 -33.61 -15.16
N ALA A 67 -42.35 -33.71 -14.15
CA ALA A 67 -42.38 -34.85 -13.24
C ALA A 67 -42.73 -34.34 -11.83
N LYS A 68 -43.54 -35.09 -11.08
CA LYS A 68 -43.75 -34.85 -9.64
C LYS A 68 -42.39 -35.05 -8.97
N GLU A 69 -41.67 -33.96 -8.71
CA GLU A 69 -40.42 -34.01 -7.95
C GLU A 69 -40.72 -34.59 -6.56
N SER A 70 -40.00 -35.64 -6.19
CA SER A 70 -40.10 -36.24 -4.87
C SER A 70 -39.35 -35.34 -3.88
N VAL A 71 -39.84 -35.22 -2.64
CA VAL A 71 -39.16 -34.45 -1.58
C VAL A 71 -37.69 -34.88 -1.40
N SER A 72 -37.39 -36.15 -1.70
CA SER A 72 -36.04 -36.73 -1.70
C SER A 72 -35.07 -36.04 -2.67
N ASP A 73 -35.56 -35.50 -3.79
CA ASP A 73 -34.71 -34.86 -4.81
C ASP A 73 -34.28 -33.46 -4.36
N ILE A 74 -35.14 -32.75 -3.62
CA ILE A 74 -34.88 -31.42 -3.08
C ILE A 74 -33.85 -31.50 -1.92
N GLU A 75 -33.99 -32.50 -1.06
CA GLU A 75 -33.05 -32.74 0.04
C GLU A 75 -31.66 -33.12 -0.50
N SER A 76 -31.60 -34.02 -1.49
CA SER A 76 -30.35 -34.42 -2.15
C SER A 76 -29.66 -33.24 -2.85
N GLY A 77 -30.43 -32.38 -3.54
CA GLY A 77 -29.91 -31.16 -4.15
C GLY A 77 -29.34 -30.17 -3.14
N SER A 78 -29.95 -30.08 -1.95
CA SER A 78 -29.46 -29.22 -0.86
C SER A 78 -28.15 -29.73 -0.25
N MET A 79 -28.01 -31.05 -0.07
CA MET A 79 -26.74 -31.65 0.37
C MET A 79 -25.62 -31.46 -0.66
N LEU A 80 -25.92 -31.57 -1.97
CA LEU A 80 -24.94 -31.31 -3.03
C LEU A 80 -24.47 -29.85 -3.07
N ARG A 81 -25.35 -28.89 -2.79
CA ARG A 81 -24.96 -27.47 -2.63
C ARG A 81 -24.02 -27.26 -1.45
N ALA A 82 -24.24 -27.96 -0.33
CA ALA A 82 -23.34 -27.90 0.82
C ALA A 82 -21.95 -28.51 0.48
N LEU A 83 -21.90 -29.62 -0.27
CA LEU A 83 -20.64 -30.21 -0.73
C LEU A 83 -19.88 -29.29 -1.69
N ARG A 84 -20.59 -28.50 -2.51
CA ARG A 84 -19.96 -27.52 -3.41
C ARG A 84 -19.19 -26.44 -2.65
N ILE A 85 -19.57 -26.11 -1.41
CA ILE A 85 -18.84 -25.16 -0.56
C ILE A 85 -17.42 -25.68 -0.28
N LEU A 86 -17.24 -27.00 -0.13
CA LEU A 86 -15.93 -27.61 0.10
C LEU A 86 -15.00 -27.53 -1.15
N ASN A 87 -15.54 -27.20 -2.32
CA ASN A 87 -14.79 -27.03 -3.58
C ASN A 87 -14.45 -25.56 -3.88
N PHE A 88 -14.72 -24.61 -2.97
CA PHE A 88 -14.23 -23.26 -3.20
C PHE A 88 -12.70 -23.23 -3.05
N HIS A 89 -12.04 -22.59 -4.02
CA HIS A 89 -10.59 -22.39 -4.00
C HIS A 89 -10.10 -21.77 -2.67
N MET A 90 -10.91 -20.94 -2.02
CA MET A 90 -10.60 -20.35 -0.71
C MET A 90 -10.38 -21.40 0.39
N PHE A 91 -11.02 -22.58 0.31
CA PHE A 91 -10.84 -23.64 1.29
C PHE A 91 -9.72 -24.62 0.93
N HIS A 92 -9.19 -24.64 -0.29
CA HIS A 92 -8.13 -25.59 -0.66
C HIS A 92 -6.88 -25.44 0.22
N THR A 93 -6.48 -24.21 0.51
CA THR A 93 -5.35 -23.93 1.40
C THR A 93 -5.65 -24.43 2.81
N GLU A 94 -6.83 -24.12 3.35
CA GLU A 94 -7.23 -24.53 4.70
C GLU A 94 -7.37 -26.05 4.83
N VAL A 95 -7.98 -26.71 3.86
CA VAL A 95 -8.10 -28.18 3.81
C VAL A 95 -6.72 -28.83 3.76
N ARG A 96 -5.78 -28.28 2.99
CA ARG A 96 -4.39 -28.77 2.95
C ARG A 96 -3.68 -28.59 4.28
N ILE A 97 -3.92 -27.46 4.98
CA ILE A 97 -3.40 -27.21 6.33
C ILE A 97 -3.97 -28.25 7.29
N ILE A 98 -5.30 -28.42 7.32
CA ILE A 98 -5.99 -29.40 8.18
C ILE A 98 -5.49 -30.82 7.90
N GLY A 99 -5.32 -31.21 6.63
CA GLY A 99 -4.79 -32.52 6.25
C GLY A 99 -3.37 -32.76 6.79
N ARG A 100 -2.49 -31.75 6.73
CA ARG A 100 -1.14 -31.83 7.32
C ARG A 100 -1.20 -31.96 8.85
N VAL A 101 -2.07 -31.18 9.49
CA VAL A 101 -2.31 -31.22 10.94
C VAL A 101 -2.79 -32.60 11.38
N LEU A 102 -3.79 -33.16 10.71
CA LEU A 102 -4.33 -34.48 11.03
C LEU A 102 -3.28 -35.57 10.85
N LYS A 103 -2.48 -35.50 9.79
CA LYS A 103 -1.37 -36.43 9.55
C LYS A 103 -0.33 -36.37 10.66
N ASP A 104 0.08 -35.18 11.09
CA ASP A 104 1.05 -34.99 12.18
C ASP A 104 0.48 -35.43 13.55
N ALA A 105 -0.80 -35.16 13.80
CA ALA A 105 -1.47 -35.52 15.04
C ALA A 105 -1.81 -37.03 15.13
N SER A 106 -2.03 -37.72 14.00
CA SER A 106 -2.55 -39.09 13.96
C SER A 106 -1.79 -40.08 14.85
N ALA A 107 -0.46 -40.05 14.82
CA ALA A 107 0.37 -40.93 15.64
C ALA A 107 0.26 -40.62 17.14
N LYS A 108 0.04 -39.35 17.50
CA LYS A 108 -0.12 -38.89 18.89
C LYS A 108 -1.54 -39.11 19.42
N LEU A 109 -2.53 -39.18 18.53
CA LEU A 109 -3.94 -39.35 18.87
C LEU A 109 -4.34 -40.79 19.21
N ALA A 110 -3.62 -41.79 18.69
CA ALA A 110 -4.02 -43.19 18.84
C ALA A 110 -4.22 -43.62 20.30
N VAL A 111 -3.26 -43.29 21.18
CA VAL A 111 -3.31 -43.69 22.59
C VAL A 111 -4.40 -42.93 23.37
N PRO A 112 -4.50 -41.58 23.31
CA PRO A 112 -5.59 -40.85 23.97
C PRO A 112 -6.98 -41.20 23.42
N ALA A 113 -7.13 -41.43 22.12
CA ALA A 113 -8.40 -41.84 21.53
C ALA A 113 -8.82 -43.24 22.03
N TYR A 114 -7.87 -44.18 22.11
CA TYR A 114 -8.13 -45.49 22.70
C TYR A 114 -8.53 -45.37 24.18
N LEU A 115 -7.82 -44.55 24.96
CA LEU A 115 -8.15 -44.33 26.37
C LEU A 115 -9.54 -43.70 26.53
N ALA A 116 -9.85 -42.66 25.75
CA ALA A 116 -11.15 -42.00 25.76
C ALA A 116 -12.29 -42.97 25.39
N LEU A 117 -12.08 -43.82 24.38
CA LEU A 117 -13.04 -44.85 23.97
C LEU A 117 -13.27 -45.87 25.09
N ASN A 118 -12.21 -46.33 25.76
CA ASN A 118 -12.34 -47.26 26.90
C ASN A 118 -13.10 -46.62 28.06
N VAL A 119 -12.75 -45.37 28.43
CA VAL A 119 -13.44 -44.63 29.49
C VAL A 119 -14.92 -44.50 29.13
N TRP A 120 -15.24 -44.02 27.92
CA TRP A 120 -16.62 -43.86 27.47
C TRP A 120 -17.42 -45.16 27.56
N ILE A 121 -16.93 -46.27 26.99
CA ILE A 121 -17.65 -47.54 27.00
C ILE A 121 -17.81 -48.08 28.44
N THR A 122 -16.75 -48.04 29.24
CA THR A 122 -16.78 -48.60 30.60
C THR A 122 -17.69 -47.80 31.52
N THR A 123 -17.64 -46.47 31.47
CA THR A 123 -18.50 -45.63 32.31
C THR A 123 -19.95 -45.70 31.85
N SER A 124 -20.23 -45.81 30.55
CA SER A 124 -21.60 -46.01 30.06
C SER A 124 -22.19 -47.33 30.51
N ALA A 125 -21.41 -48.41 30.54
CA ALA A 125 -21.85 -49.67 31.12
C ALA A 125 -22.13 -49.56 32.63
N LEU A 126 -21.31 -48.80 33.37
CA LEU A 126 -21.52 -48.55 34.79
C LEU A 126 -22.75 -47.67 35.06
N PHE A 127 -23.01 -46.65 34.24
CA PHE A 127 -24.22 -45.83 34.33
C PHE A 127 -25.48 -46.65 34.08
N MET A 128 -25.50 -47.42 32.98
CA MET A 128 -26.59 -48.34 32.70
C MET A 128 -26.80 -49.33 33.87
N TRP A 129 -25.72 -49.84 34.46
CA TRP A 129 -25.83 -50.78 35.58
C TRP A 129 -26.35 -50.11 36.86
N PHE A 130 -25.80 -48.97 37.27
CA PHE A 130 -26.21 -48.27 38.49
C PHE A 130 -27.63 -47.73 38.41
N GLU A 131 -28.06 -47.20 37.26
CA GLU A 131 -29.44 -46.70 37.11
C GLU A 131 -30.48 -47.83 37.08
N ASN A 132 -30.12 -49.03 36.59
CA ASN A 132 -31.05 -50.17 36.51
C ASN A 132 -31.06 -51.04 37.77
N GLU A 133 -29.92 -51.33 38.40
CA GLU A 133 -29.86 -52.22 39.58
C GLU A 133 -30.21 -51.52 40.90
N TRP A 134 -29.76 -50.28 41.11
CA TRP A 134 -29.97 -49.58 42.39
C TRP A 134 -31.43 -49.18 42.64
N LYS A 135 -32.25 -49.28 41.60
CA LYS A 135 -33.71 -49.18 41.67
C LYS A 135 -34.34 -50.24 42.59
N ASN A 136 -33.68 -51.40 42.75
CA ASN A 136 -34.18 -52.51 43.56
C ASN A 136 -33.96 -52.30 45.07
N GLU A 137 -33.01 -51.46 45.47
CA GLU A 137 -32.66 -51.22 46.88
C GLU A 137 -33.24 -49.92 47.46
N ALA A 138 -33.58 -48.93 46.62
CA ALA A 138 -34.32 -47.75 47.05
C ALA A 138 -35.70 -48.21 47.56
N THR A 139 -35.84 -48.30 48.89
CA THR A 139 -37.02 -48.85 49.57
C THR A 139 -38.31 -48.44 48.86
N ALA A 140 -39.23 -49.40 48.65
CA ALA A 140 -40.53 -49.18 48.01
C ALA A 140 -41.35 -48.01 48.61
N CYS A 141 -40.95 -47.49 49.79
CA CYS A 141 -41.51 -46.32 50.43
C CYS A 141 -41.05 -44.97 49.83
N GLU A 142 -39.82 -44.85 49.32
CA GLU A 142 -39.30 -43.62 48.68
C GLU A 142 -39.71 -43.52 47.20
N ALA A 143 -39.75 -44.65 46.48
CA ALA A 143 -40.16 -44.70 45.07
C ALA A 143 -41.59 -44.17 44.84
N LYS A 144 -42.48 -44.33 45.85
CA LYS A 144 -43.86 -43.86 45.77
C LYS A 144 -44.00 -42.35 45.94
N TYR A 145 -43.17 -41.73 46.79
CA TYR A 145 -43.15 -40.27 46.99
C TYR A 145 -42.42 -39.54 45.87
N ALA A 146 -41.33 -40.11 45.33
CA ALA A 146 -40.59 -39.52 44.22
C ALA A 146 -41.41 -39.52 42.90
N ALA A 147 -42.15 -40.59 42.62
CA ALA A 147 -42.99 -40.70 41.42
C ALA A 147 -44.16 -39.69 41.41
N GLU A 148 -44.69 -39.33 42.59
CA GLU A 148 -45.84 -38.42 42.71
C GLU A 148 -45.45 -36.94 42.70
N GLN A 149 -44.20 -36.61 43.07
CA GLN A 149 -43.76 -35.22 43.24
C GLN A 149 -42.86 -34.71 42.09
N CYS A 150 -42.19 -35.59 41.35
CA CYS A 150 -41.25 -35.18 40.28
C CYS A 150 -41.80 -35.35 38.85
N GLY A 151 -42.94 -36.02 38.63
CA GLY A 151 -43.69 -36.01 37.35
C GLY A 151 -42.98 -36.51 36.08
N GLY A 152 -41.68 -36.84 36.15
CA GLY A 152 -40.87 -37.36 35.06
C GLY A 152 -40.54 -38.84 35.29
N SER A 153 -40.49 -39.60 34.20
CA SER A 153 -39.83 -40.91 34.18
C SER A 153 -38.40 -40.75 34.66
N GLY A 154 -37.98 -41.57 35.63
CA GLY A 154 -36.59 -41.55 36.09
C GLY A 154 -35.64 -41.86 34.93
N THR A 155 -34.39 -41.39 35.05
CA THR A 155 -33.34 -41.49 34.03
C THR A 155 -32.99 -42.92 33.58
N TYR A 156 -33.43 -43.93 34.34
CA TYR A 156 -33.34 -45.33 33.97
C TYR A 156 -34.12 -45.67 32.68
N GLU A 157 -35.23 -44.99 32.38
CA GLU A 157 -35.98 -45.23 31.12
C GLU A 157 -35.20 -44.78 29.90
N ASP A 158 -34.27 -43.84 30.09
CA ASP A 158 -33.42 -43.29 29.04
C ASP A 158 -32.14 -44.11 28.83
N MET A 159 -31.78 -45.00 29.76
CA MET A 159 -30.56 -45.84 29.73
C MET A 159 -30.85 -47.36 29.89
N PRO A 160 -31.75 -47.95 29.08
CA PRO A 160 -32.13 -49.36 29.21
C PRO A 160 -31.00 -50.32 28.79
N ASP A 161 -30.05 -49.87 27.97
CA ASP A 161 -28.94 -50.66 27.46
C ASP A 161 -27.65 -49.82 27.33
N VAL A 162 -26.52 -50.50 27.12
CA VAL A 162 -25.20 -49.85 27.02
C VAL A 162 -25.14 -48.82 25.88
N PRO A 163 -25.64 -49.07 24.65
CA PRO A 163 -25.67 -48.06 23.59
C PRO A 163 -26.47 -46.80 23.96
N SER A 164 -27.63 -46.96 24.60
CA SER A 164 -28.43 -45.84 25.08
C SER A 164 -27.68 -45.04 26.14
N ALA A 165 -27.02 -45.71 27.09
CA ALA A 165 -26.16 -45.05 28.06
C ALA A 165 -24.93 -44.38 27.42
N MET A 166 -24.36 -44.95 26.34
CA MET A 166 -23.28 -44.34 25.57
C MET A 166 -23.71 -43.03 24.91
N TYR A 167 -24.93 -42.97 24.37
CA TYR A 167 -25.49 -41.73 23.83
C TYR A 167 -25.55 -40.63 24.91
N TRP A 168 -26.13 -40.90 26.08
CA TRP A 168 -26.19 -39.93 27.17
C TRP A 168 -24.82 -39.55 27.73
N CYS A 169 -23.93 -40.54 27.89
CA CYS A 169 -22.56 -40.30 28.32
C CYS A 169 -21.77 -39.44 27.32
N SER A 170 -22.11 -39.47 26.02
CA SER A 170 -21.48 -38.59 25.03
C SER A 170 -21.90 -37.12 25.24
N ILE A 171 -23.15 -36.87 25.61
CA ILE A 171 -23.68 -35.54 25.96
C ILE A 171 -22.99 -35.01 27.23
N PHE A 172 -22.80 -35.87 28.25
CA PHE A 172 -22.09 -35.46 29.47
C PHE A 172 -20.60 -35.15 29.19
N LEU A 173 -19.95 -35.88 28.28
CA LEU A 173 -18.55 -35.61 27.88
C LEU A 173 -18.39 -34.31 27.08
N THR A 174 -19.40 -33.89 26.34
CA THR A 174 -19.40 -32.57 25.67
C THR A 174 -19.68 -31.42 26.63
N GLY A 175 -19.99 -31.72 27.91
CA GLY A 175 -20.29 -30.74 28.95
C GLY A 175 -21.73 -30.25 28.93
N GLU A 176 -22.62 -30.94 28.22
CA GLU A 176 -24.06 -30.66 28.18
C GLU A 176 -24.78 -31.52 29.23
N TRP A 177 -25.79 -30.95 29.90
CA TRP A 177 -26.51 -31.57 31.01
C TRP A 177 -28.01 -31.55 30.74
N ALA A 178 -28.47 -32.46 29.88
CA ALA A 178 -29.88 -32.60 29.56
C ALA A 178 -30.68 -33.37 30.63
N ASN A 179 -29.99 -34.13 31.50
CA ASN A 179 -30.63 -34.95 32.53
C ASN A 179 -29.81 -34.90 33.84
N VAL A 180 -30.47 -34.68 34.99
CA VAL A 180 -29.80 -34.41 36.28
C VAL A 180 -30.27 -35.34 37.40
N ASP A 181 -31.29 -36.17 37.15
CA ASP A 181 -31.95 -36.99 38.17
C ASP A 181 -31.38 -38.42 38.24
N PHE A 182 -30.09 -38.54 38.59
CA PHE A 182 -29.44 -39.84 38.78
C PHE A 182 -29.82 -40.50 40.11
N THR A 183 -29.74 -41.82 40.18
CA THR A 183 -29.71 -42.55 41.46
C THR A 183 -28.56 -42.07 42.35
N TYR A 184 -28.59 -42.39 43.65
CA TYR A 184 -27.48 -42.04 44.55
C TYR A 184 -26.12 -42.54 44.02
N ALA A 185 -26.05 -43.79 43.55
CA ALA A 185 -24.82 -44.35 42.97
C ALA A 185 -24.45 -43.69 41.63
N GLY A 186 -25.43 -43.49 40.73
CA GLY A 186 -25.22 -42.80 39.46
C GLY A 186 -24.77 -41.35 39.61
N SER A 187 -25.25 -40.63 40.63
CA SER A 187 -24.83 -39.25 40.92
C SER A 187 -23.34 -39.18 41.31
N ARG A 188 -22.82 -40.18 42.03
CA ARG A 188 -21.39 -40.25 42.40
C ARG A 188 -20.53 -40.63 41.19
N LEU A 189 -21.00 -41.58 40.38
CA LEU A 189 -20.35 -41.90 39.11
C LEU A 189 -20.33 -40.68 38.18
N CYS A 190 -21.41 -39.90 38.14
CA CYS A 190 -21.50 -38.67 37.39
C CYS A 190 -20.46 -37.65 37.82
N ILE A 191 -20.34 -37.36 39.12
CA ILE A 191 -19.28 -36.46 39.63
C ILE A 191 -17.88 -36.94 39.21
N PHE A 192 -17.59 -38.23 39.33
CA PHE A 192 -16.32 -38.80 38.88
C PHE A 192 -16.13 -38.63 37.36
N TYR A 193 -17.18 -38.90 36.59
CA TYR A 193 -17.18 -38.81 35.14
C TYR A 193 -16.99 -37.37 34.64
N VAL A 194 -17.56 -36.38 35.32
CA VAL A 194 -17.33 -34.96 35.01
C VAL A 194 -15.86 -34.60 35.19
N ILE A 195 -15.26 -35.00 36.32
CA ILE A 195 -13.89 -34.61 36.67
C ILE A 195 -12.87 -35.29 35.74
N PHE A 196 -12.99 -36.60 35.57
CA PHE A 196 -11.99 -37.40 34.87
C PHE A 196 -12.33 -37.66 33.40
N GLY A 197 -13.61 -37.88 33.08
CA GLY A 197 -14.07 -38.15 31.72
C GLY A 197 -13.86 -36.94 30.81
N ILE A 198 -14.29 -35.75 31.23
CA ILE A 198 -14.11 -34.51 30.44
C ILE A 198 -12.62 -34.20 30.25
N ALA A 199 -11.80 -34.38 31.30
CA ALA A 199 -10.36 -34.16 31.22
C ALA A 199 -9.70 -35.09 30.19
N ILE A 200 -10.04 -36.38 30.20
CA ILE A 200 -9.50 -37.37 29.25
C ILE A 200 -9.99 -37.09 27.83
N PHE A 201 -11.27 -36.73 27.65
CA PHE A 201 -11.85 -36.43 26.34
C PHE A 201 -11.33 -35.10 25.75
N SER A 202 -10.78 -34.22 26.57
CA SER A 202 -10.14 -32.96 26.14
C SER A 202 -8.71 -33.15 25.61
N ILE A 203 -8.03 -34.26 25.96
CA ILE A 203 -6.63 -34.51 25.54
C ILE A 203 -6.48 -34.58 24.01
N PRO A 204 -7.31 -35.33 23.25
CA PRO A 204 -7.25 -35.34 21.78
C PRO A 204 -7.38 -33.94 21.15
N VAL A 205 -8.27 -33.11 21.68
CA VAL A 205 -8.47 -31.73 21.19
C VAL A 205 -7.21 -30.89 21.44
N GLY A 206 -6.59 -31.01 22.62
CA GLY A 206 -5.33 -30.34 22.93
C GLY A 206 -4.19 -30.69 21.95
N ILE A 207 -4.06 -31.98 21.62
CA ILE A 207 -3.05 -32.47 20.66
C ILE A 207 -3.30 -31.88 19.25
N LEU A 208 -4.55 -31.83 18.81
CA LEU A 208 -4.90 -31.22 17.52
C LEU A 208 -4.56 -29.74 17.49
N VAL A 209 -4.90 -28.97 18.54
CA VAL A 209 -4.59 -27.54 18.63
C VAL A 209 -3.08 -27.29 18.59
N GLU A 210 -2.28 -28.12 19.26
CA GLU A 210 -0.82 -28.02 19.22
C GLU A 210 -0.26 -28.31 17.81
N ALA A 211 -0.78 -29.34 17.13
CA ALA A 211 -0.41 -29.66 15.74
C ALA A 211 -0.78 -28.53 14.76
N VAL A 212 -1.94 -27.87 14.93
CA VAL A 212 -2.33 -26.67 14.16
C VAL A 212 -1.30 -25.56 14.34
N ARG A 213 -0.95 -25.24 15.60
CA ARG A 213 0.05 -24.20 15.90
C ARG A 213 1.42 -24.54 15.30
N GLY A 214 1.83 -25.80 15.36
CA GLY A 214 3.07 -26.28 14.74
C GLY A 214 3.07 -26.11 13.22
N THR A 215 1.99 -26.53 12.57
CA THR A 215 1.85 -26.45 11.10
C THR A 215 1.82 -24.99 10.62
N LEU A 216 1.08 -24.11 11.28
CA LEU A 216 1.04 -22.69 10.93
C LEU A 216 2.41 -22.01 11.08
N LYS A 217 3.17 -22.33 12.15
CA LYS A 217 4.54 -21.84 12.31
C LYS A 217 5.46 -22.33 11.20
N MET A 218 5.34 -23.59 10.79
CA MET A 218 6.13 -24.17 9.70
C MET A 218 5.85 -23.48 8.36
N ILE A 219 4.57 -23.29 8.01
CA ILE A 219 4.16 -22.58 6.79
C ILE A 219 4.67 -21.14 6.79
N ALA A 220 4.55 -20.43 7.92
CA ALA A 220 5.08 -19.08 8.04
C ALA A 220 6.61 -19.01 7.86
N LEU A 221 7.35 -20.06 8.28
CA LEU A 221 8.79 -20.16 8.03
C LEU A 221 9.12 -20.50 6.57
N GLU A 222 8.37 -21.40 5.94
CA GLU A 222 8.49 -21.72 4.52
C GLU A 222 8.22 -20.49 3.65
N GLU A 223 7.19 -19.71 3.97
CA GLU A 223 6.89 -18.45 3.28
C GLU A 223 7.99 -17.41 3.48
N LYS A 224 8.53 -17.27 4.70
CA LYS A 224 9.69 -16.40 4.94
C LYS A 224 10.93 -16.86 4.18
N ALA A 225 11.15 -18.16 4.05
CA ALA A 225 12.27 -18.71 3.29
C ALA A 225 12.10 -18.48 1.78
N LYS A 226 10.89 -18.73 1.25
CA LYS A 226 10.53 -18.41 -0.15
C LYS A 226 10.65 -16.92 -0.42
N GLN A 227 10.21 -16.06 0.51
CA GLN A 227 10.37 -14.62 0.41
C GLN A 227 11.84 -14.22 0.39
N LYS A 228 12.68 -14.74 1.29
CA LYS A 228 14.13 -14.45 1.28
C LYS A 228 14.82 -14.94 0.01
N ALA A 229 14.41 -16.08 -0.52
CA ALA A 229 14.95 -16.63 -1.76
C ALA A 229 14.47 -15.86 -3.00
N GLY A 230 13.23 -15.37 -3.00
CA GLY A 230 12.66 -14.56 -4.08
C GLY A 230 13.03 -13.06 -4.01
N SER A 231 13.38 -12.55 -2.83
CA SER A 231 13.68 -11.13 -2.60
C SER A 231 15.09 -10.71 -3.02
N GLN A 232 15.91 -11.59 -3.60
CA GLN A 232 17.06 -11.16 -4.41
C GLN A 232 16.53 -10.60 -5.73
N GLU A 233 15.89 -9.44 -5.64
CA GLU A 233 15.16 -8.81 -6.72
C GLU A 233 16.11 -8.28 -7.80
N GLN A 234 16.04 -8.94 -8.96
CA GLN A 234 16.92 -8.78 -10.12
C GLN A 234 16.81 -7.44 -10.88
N SER A 235 15.91 -6.52 -10.50
CA SER A 235 15.69 -5.29 -11.27
C SER A 235 16.84 -4.29 -11.15
N ASP A 236 17.44 -4.18 -9.95
CA ASP A 236 18.75 -3.56 -9.76
C ASP A 236 19.77 -4.63 -9.38
N PRO A 237 20.77 -4.93 -10.24
CA PRO A 237 21.80 -5.89 -9.87
C PRO A 237 22.68 -5.38 -8.72
N THR A 238 22.51 -4.15 -8.24
CA THR A 238 23.23 -3.60 -7.09
C THR A 238 22.80 -4.28 -5.80
N ALA A 239 23.56 -5.27 -5.36
CA ALA A 239 23.30 -5.99 -4.12
C ALA A 239 24.59 -6.64 -3.61
N HIS A 240 24.52 -7.11 -2.37
CA HIS A 240 25.50 -8.05 -1.85
C HIS A 240 25.11 -9.47 -2.27
N TYR A 241 26.03 -10.17 -2.90
CA TYR A 241 25.85 -11.52 -3.41
C TYR A 241 26.76 -12.48 -2.66
N ASP A 242 26.15 -13.56 -2.18
CA ASP A 242 26.87 -14.67 -1.57
C ASP A 242 26.58 -15.96 -2.35
N LEU A 243 27.53 -16.35 -3.20
CA LEU A 243 27.32 -17.34 -4.26
C LEU A 243 28.13 -18.62 -4.00
N ASN A 244 27.43 -19.70 -3.66
CA ASN A 244 27.97 -21.06 -3.78
C ASN A 244 28.04 -21.51 -5.25
N LEU A 245 29.25 -21.55 -5.82
CA LEU A 245 29.49 -21.92 -7.21
C LEU A 245 29.29 -23.40 -7.50
N GLU A 246 29.07 -24.27 -6.51
CA GLU A 246 28.60 -25.64 -6.77
C GLU A 246 27.18 -25.66 -7.31
N HIS A 247 26.38 -24.64 -6.99
CA HIS A 247 25.00 -24.51 -7.45
C HIS A 247 24.94 -23.96 -8.89
N PRO A 248 24.29 -24.67 -9.85
CA PRO A 248 24.19 -24.21 -11.24
C PRO A 248 23.56 -22.83 -11.40
N GLN A 249 22.58 -22.48 -10.56
CA GLN A 249 21.88 -21.19 -10.63
C GLN A 249 22.81 -20.04 -10.21
N HIS A 250 23.61 -20.20 -9.15
CA HIS A 250 24.55 -19.18 -8.71
C HIS A 250 25.65 -18.93 -9.76
N ARG A 251 26.11 -19.99 -10.43
CA ARG A 251 27.02 -19.85 -11.58
C ARG A 251 26.36 -19.10 -12.74
N ALA A 252 25.08 -19.36 -13.02
CA ALA A 252 24.35 -18.65 -14.07
C ALA A 252 24.18 -17.17 -13.74
N LEU A 253 23.84 -16.84 -12.49
CA LEU A 253 23.74 -15.47 -11.97
C LEU A 253 25.08 -14.74 -12.10
N LEU A 254 26.18 -15.35 -11.64
CA LEU A 254 27.51 -14.78 -11.79
C LEU A 254 27.90 -14.56 -13.26
N ARG A 255 27.64 -15.53 -14.14
CA ARG A 255 27.87 -15.36 -15.59
C ARG A 255 27.05 -14.21 -16.17
N MET A 256 25.81 -14.03 -15.70
CA MET A 256 24.97 -12.92 -16.11
C MET A 256 25.56 -11.58 -15.65
N LEU A 257 25.98 -11.45 -14.39
CA LEU A 257 26.61 -10.24 -13.86
C LEU A 257 27.92 -9.91 -14.59
N LEU A 258 28.76 -10.92 -14.86
CA LEU A 258 29.99 -10.75 -15.65
C LEU A 258 29.70 -10.29 -17.08
N ARG A 259 28.71 -10.90 -17.76
CA ARG A 259 28.28 -10.45 -19.10
C ARG A 259 27.72 -9.03 -19.09
N ARG A 260 27.01 -8.63 -18.02
CA ARG A 260 26.54 -7.25 -17.83
C ARG A 260 27.72 -6.30 -17.67
N SER A 261 28.71 -6.63 -16.84
CA SER A 261 29.90 -5.81 -16.63
C SER A 261 30.67 -5.53 -17.93
N GLN A 262 30.82 -6.54 -18.80
CA GLN A 262 31.48 -6.40 -20.10
C GLN A 262 30.78 -5.41 -21.03
N LYS A 263 29.46 -5.26 -20.92
CA LYS A 263 28.68 -4.29 -21.73
C LYS A 263 28.79 -2.86 -21.22
N LEU A 264 29.07 -2.66 -19.94
CA LEU A 264 29.11 -1.31 -19.33
C LEU A 264 30.39 -0.55 -19.64
N SER A 265 31.42 -1.19 -20.20
CA SER A 265 32.76 -0.60 -20.41
C SER A 265 33.43 -0.08 -19.13
N THR A 266 32.85 -0.30 -17.95
CA THR A 266 33.42 0.01 -16.63
C THR A 266 34.36 -1.11 -16.18
N PRO A 267 35.53 -0.79 -15.57
CA PRO A 267 36.42 -1.80 -15.01
C PRO A 267 35.69 -2.69 -13.99
N MET A 268 35.93 -4.01 -14.03
CA MET A 268 35.27 -4.96 -13.11
C MET A 268 35.54 -4.66 -11.63
N GLN A 269 36.69 -4.07 -11.31
CA GLN A 269 37.08 -3.68 -9.95
C GLN A 269 36.17 -2.58 -9.36
N GLU A 270 35.60 -1.72 -10.19
CA GLU A 270 34.66 -0.69 -9.74
C GLU A 270 33.24 -1.27 -9.54
N LEU A 271 32.91 -2.31 -10.29
CA LEU A 271 31.60 -2.96 -10.26
C LEU A 271 31.50 -4.04 -9.19
N PHE A 272 32.59 -4.72 -8.85
CA PHE A 272 32.62 -5.81 -7.87
C PHE A 272 33.53 -5.45 -6.69
N ALA A 273 32.93 -5.24 -5.52
CA ALA A 273 33.63 -5.09 -4.25
C ALA A 273 33.60 -6.42 -3.49
N PHE A 274 34.65 -7.23 -3.63
CA PHE A 274 34.81 -8.51 -2.92
C PHE A 274 35.22 -8.31 -1.47
N GLU A 275 34.76 -9.19 -0.56
CA GLU A 275 35.13 -9.13 0.86
C GLU A 275 36.53 -9.70 1.14
N GLU A 276 36.96 -10.77 0.45
CA GLU A 276 38.30 -11.37 0.59
C GLU A 276 38.84 -11.96 -0.72
N ARG A 277 40.15 -11.78 -1.02
CA ARG A 277 40.88 -12.32 -2.20
C ARG A 277 40.25 -12.10 -3.58
N GLY A 278 39.45 -11.04 -3.76
CA GLY A 278 38.72 -10.77 -5.00
C GLY A 278 39.60 -10.57 -6.24
N ASP A 279 40.79 -9.98 -6.10
CA ASP A 279 41.64 -9.64 -7.24
C ASP A 279 42.18 -10.86 -7.99
N GLU A 280 42.56 -11.92 -7.26
CA GLU A 280 43.03 -13.17 -7.88
C GLU A 280 41.90 -13.87 -8.64
N VAL A 281 40.69 -13.84 -8.07
CA VAL A 281 39.48 -14.41 -8.65
C VAL A 281 39.08 -13.65 -9.92
N LEU A 282 39.07 -12.32 -9.88
CA LEU A 282 38.79 -11.44 -11.02
C LEU A 282 39.80 -11.60 -12.17
N GLN A 283 41.10 -11.67 -11.84
CA GLN A 283 42.15 -11.86 -12.84
C GLN A 283 42.04 -13.21 -13.56
N GLY A 284 41.61 -14.27 -12.84
CA GLY A 284 41.34 -15.57 -13.45
C GLY A 284 40.14 -15.55 -14.40
N TRP A 285 39.08 -14.81 -14.05
CA TRP A 285 37.84 -14.75 -14.83
C TRP A 285 37.96 -13.93 -16.11
N SER A 286 38.68 -12.81 -16.09
CA SER A 286 38.87 -11.96 -17.27
C SER A 286 39.52 -12.72 -18.43
N LYS A 287 40.40 -13.68 -18.11
CA LYS A 287 41.15 -14.47 -19.11
C LYS A 287 40.42 -15.69 -19.63
N THR A 288 39.65 -16.38 -18.79
CA THR A 288 39.11 -17.72 -19.12
C THR A 288 37.67 -17.71 -19.58
N GLN A 289 36.90 -16.64 -19.33
CA GLN A 289 35.44 -16.56 -19.52
C GLN A 289 34.63 -17.70 -18.86
N SER A 290 35.26 -18.61 -18.12
CA SER A 290 34.62 -19.74 -17.46
C SER A 290 34.47 -19.47 -15.97
N VAL A 291 33.23 -19.46 -15.48
CA VAL A 291 32.94 -19.45 -14.04
C VAL A 291 33.29 -20.82 -13.43
N PRO A 292 34.08 -20.89 -12.35
CA PRO A 292 34.44 -22.14 -11.68
C PRO A 292 33.22 -23.00 -11.30
N HIS A 293 33.41 -24.33 -11.29
CA HIS A 293 32.35 -25.28 -10.94
C HIS A 293 32.18 -25.52 -9.44
N LYS A 294 33.14 -25.07 -8.63
CA LYS A 294 33.17 -25.21 -7.17
C LYS A 294 33.73 -23.94 -6.54
N GLY A 295 33.45 -23.76 -5.25
CA GLY A 295 33.92 -22.62 -4.47
C GLY A 295 32.78 -21.72 -4.01
N HIS A 296 33.13 -20.75 -3.16
CA HIS A 296 32.22 -19.81 -2.57
C HIS A 296 32.75 -18.39 -2.83
N VAL A 297 31.87 -17.47 -3.24
CA VAL A 297 32.29 -16.11 -3.56
C VAL A 297 31.27 -15.12 -3.01
N SER A 298 31.76 -14.20 -2.16
CA SER A 298 31.01 -13.08 -1.61
C SER A 298 31.51 -11.76 -2.19
N PHE A 299 30.59 -10.93 -2.72
CA PHE A 299 30.91 -9.60 -3.25
C PHE A 299 29.69 -8.68 -3.25
N ALA A 300 29.92 -7.38 -3.12
CA ALA A 300 28.93 -6.36 -3.46
C ALA A 300 29.08 -5.98 -4.94
N PHE A 301 28.03 -6.20 -5.73
CA PHE A 301 27.96 -5.65 -7.09
C PHE A 301 27.36 -4.25 -7.01
N ARG A 302 27.97 -3.28 -7.68
CA ARG A 302 27.45 -1.92 -7.80
C ARG A 302 27.25 -1.58 -9.26
N PHE A 303 26.02 -1.26 -9.63
CA PHE A 303 25.71 -0.82 -10.97
C PHE A 303 25.80 0.71 -11.02
N PRO A 304 26.83 1.29 -11.67
CA PRO A 304 26.97 2.74 -11.73
C PRO A 304 25.78 3.31 -12.50
N MET A 305 25.02 4.16 -11.83
CA MET A 305 23.98 4.95 -12.49
C MET A 305 24.68 6.09 -13.21
N GLU A 306 25.06 5.87 -14.47
CA GLU A 306 25.59 6.93 -15.34
C GLU A 306 24.46 7.90 -15.69
N LEU A 307 24.30 8.90 -14.84
CA LEU A 307 23.43 10.04 -15.05
C LEU A 307 24.11 10.94 -16.08
N GLY A 308 23.89 10.63 -17.36
CA GLY A 308 24.43 11.42 -18.47
C GLY A 308 24.00 12.89 -18.40
N SER A 309 24.49 13.71 -19.34
CA SER A 309 24.00 15.09 -19.53
C SER A 309 22.60 15.15 -20.15
N ASP A 310 21.78 14.14 -19.91
CA ASP A 310 20.47 14.00 -20.50
C ASP A 310 19.59 15.17 -20.08
N GLN A 311 18.85 15.69 -21.04
CA GLN A 311 17.94 16.80 -20.82
C GLN A 311 16.56 16.33 -20.33
N ASP A 312 16.23 15.05 -20.56
CA ASP A 312 14.90 14.48 -20.35
C ASP A 312 14.94 13.18 -19.54
N ALA A 313 14.05 13.11 -18.54
CA ALA A 313 13.90 12.00 -17.63
C ALA A 313 13.43 10.71 -18.34
N THR A 314 12.57 10.83 -19.35
CA THR A 314 12.05 9.66 -20.09
C THR A 314 13.16 8.94 -20.84
N THR A 315 14.00 9.73 -21.54
CA THR A 315 15.16 9.21 -22.27
C THR A 315 16.17 8.53 -21.32
N LEU A 316 16.38 9.11 -20.14
CA LEU A 316 17.23 8.54 -19.10
C LEU A 316 16.70 7.18 -18.62
N ILE A 317 15.41 7.10 -18.28
CA ILE A 317 14.76 5.86 -17.84
C ILE A 317 14.88 4.78 -18.92
N SER A 318 14.57 5.10 -20.18
CA SER A 318 14.73 4.15 -21.29
C SER A 318 16.16 3.63 -21.39
N ARG A 319 17.16 4.51 -21.33
CA ARG A 319 18.58 4.11 -21.38
C ARG A 319 18.98 3.23 -20.21
N ILE A 320 18.55 3.55 -19.00
CA ILE A 320 18.85 2.75 -17.80
C ILE A 320 18.17 1.38 -17.92
N ASN A 321 16.92 1.32 -18.38
CA ASN A 321 16.21 0.06 -18.62
C ASN A 321 16.88 -0.77 -19.74
N GLU A 322 17.37 -0.15 -20.80
CA GLU A 322 18.14 -0.82 -21.85
C GLU A 322 19.45 -1.43 -21.34
N LYS A 323 20.10 -0.79 -20.36
CA LYS A 323 21.30 -1.34 -19.72
C LYS A 323 20.99 -2.41 -18.67
N ARG A 324 19.87 -2.30 -17.94
CA ARG A 324 19.47 -3.22 -16.86
C ARG A 324 18.82 -4.51 -17.41
N LYS A 325 17.95 -4.40 -18.41
CA LYS A 325 17.13 -5.51 -18.92
C LYS A 325 17.57 -5.99 -20.30
N LEU A 326 17.30 -7.24 -20.61
CA LEU A 326 17.64 -7.88 -21.87
C LEU A 326 16.64 -7.52 -22.97
N LYS A 327 17.10 -6.91 -24.05
CA LYS A 327 16.28 -6.66 -25.24
C LYS A 327 15.89 -7.98 -25.90
N VAL A 328 14.60 -8.22 -26.06
CA VAL A 328 14.08 -9.44 -26.68
C VAL A 328 13.77 -9.18 -28.15
N GLY A 329 14.53 -9.80 -29.04
CA GLY A 329 14.23 -9.85 -30.48
C GLY A 329 13.09 -10.82 -30.79
N LEU A 330 12.57 -10.79 -32.03
CA LEU A 330 11.45 -11.66 -32.42
C LEU A 330 11.78 -13.16 -32.26
N VAL A 331 12.98 -13.58 -32.68
CA VAL A 331 13.41 -14.99 -32.59
C VAL A 331 13.49 -15.46 -31.14
N ASP A 332 14.02 -14.63 -30.25
CA ASP A 332 14.12 -14.98 -28.82
C ASP A 332 12.75 -14.94 -28.15
N PHE A 333 11.88 -13.99 -28.55
CA PHE A 333 10.51 -13.93 -28.07
C PHE A 333 9.71 -15.19 -28.44
N VAL A 334 9.84 -15.71 -29.65
CA VAL A 334 9.17 -16.96 -30.07
C VAL A 334 9.58 -18.12 -29.16
N LYS A 335 10.87 -18.23 -28.79
CA LYS A 335 11.34 -19.27 -27.85
C LYS A 335 10.75 -19.09 -26.46
N VAL A 336 10.71 -17.85 -25.97
CA VAL A 336 10.12 -17.51 -24.66
C VAL A 336 8.63 -17.81 -24.63
N ALA A 337 7.89 -17.47 -25.70
CA ALA A 337 6.47 -17.75 -25.81
C ALA A 337 6.18 -19.25 -25.92
N GLN A 338 7.00 -20.01 -26.66
CA GLN A 338 6.92 -21.47 -26.70
C GLN A 338 7.17 -22.09 -25.32
N LEU A 339 8.16 -21.58 -24.58
CA LEU A 339 8.42 -22.02 -23.21
C LEU A 339 7.21 -21.74 -22.31
N PHE A 340 6.67 -20.52 -22.32
CA PHE A 340 5.46 -20.15 -21.57
C PHE A 340 4.29 -21.10 -21.86
N ASN A 341 4.05 -21.39 -23.14
CA ASN A 341 2.97 -22.29 -23.56
C ASN A 341 3.22 -23.76 -23.15
N SER A 342 4.48 -24.19 -23.08
CA SER A 342 4.86 -25.55 -22.69
C SER A 342 4.74 -25.83 -21.19
N LEU A 343 4.70 -24.79 -20.35
CA LEU A 343 4.48 -24.92 -18.91
C LEU A 343 3.04 -25.37 -18.68
N ALA A 344 2.85 -26.56 -18.10
CA ALA A 344 1.52 -27.12 -17.85
C ALA A 344 0.83 -26.48 -16.63
N ASP A 345 1.62 -26.03 -15.66
CA ASP A 345 1.14 -25.51 -14.38
C ASP A 345 0.98 -23.98 -14.41
N VAL A 346 -0.10 -23.51 -13.79
CA VAL A 346 -0.42 -22.07 -13.70
C VAL A 346 0.59 -21.36 -12.81
N GLU A 347 0.99 -21.95 -11.68
CA GLU A 347 1.98 -21.34 -10.78
C GLU A 347 3.33 -21.21 -11.48
N ALA A 348 3.77 -22.24 -12.20
CA ALA A 348 4.97 -22.17 -13.05
C ALA A 348 4.90 -21.06 -14.11
N ARG A 349 3.74 -20.86 -14.75
CA ARG A 349 3.52 -19.76 -15.71
C ARG A 349 3.61 -18.40 -15.04
N LEU A 350 3.01 -18.22 -13.87
CA LEU A 350 3.07 -16.96 -13.13
C LEU A 350 4.50 -16.62 -12.70
N LEU A 351 5.23 -17.59 -12.15
CA LEU A 351 6.65 -17.43 -11.81
C LEU A 351 7.49 -17.08 -13.05
N PHE A 352 7.18 -17.68 -14.20
CA PHE A 352 7.84 -17.34 -15.45
C PHE A 352 7.55 -15.90 -15.90
N LEU A 353 6.31 -15.43 -15.77
CA LEU A 353 5.95 -14.03 -16.07
C LEU A 353 6.69 -13.05 -15.16
N GLU A 354 6.86 -13.36 -13.87
CA GLU A 354 7.62 -12.54 -12.92
C GLU A 354 9.10 -12.46 -13.31
N ALA A 355 9.72 -13.59 -13.65
CA ALA A 355 11.09 -13.63 -14.15
C ALA A 355 11.23 -12.83 -15.46
N MET A 356 10.27 -12.96 -16.38
CA MET A 356 10.25 -12.17 -17.61
C MET A 356 10.14 -10.67 -17.33
N ALA A 357 9.28 -10.26 -16.41
CA ALA A 357 9.07 -8.85 -16.08
C ALA A 357 10.34 -8.20 -15.49
N ALA A 358 11.08 -8.96 -14.67
CA ALA A 358 12.33 -8.51 -14.06
C ALA A 358 13.46 -8.39 -15.09
N ASP A 359 13.65 -9.40 -15.95
CA ASP A 359 14.86 -9.53 -16.77
C ASP A 359 14.73 -9.01 -18.20
N LEU A 360 13.52 -8.88 -18.75
CA LEU A 360 13.31 -8.63 -20.18
C LEU A 360 12.76 -7.24 -20.48
N ASN A 361 13.26 -6.62 -21.54
CA ASN A 361 12.65 -5.46 -22.18
C ASN A 361 11.70 -5.95 -23.27
N LEU A 362 10.40 -5.90 -22.96
CA LEU A 362 9.34 -6.38 -23.84
C LEU A 362 8.77 -5.26 -24.70
N LYS A 363 8.13 -5.64 -25.80
CA LYS A 363 7.30 -4.75 -26.62
C LYS A 363 5.84 -4.95 -26.27
N LEU A 364 5.01 -3.93 -26.47
CA LEU A 364 3.57 -4.03 -26.23
C LEU A 364 2.91 -5.18 -27.03
N SER A 365 3.39 -5.44 -28.26
CA SER A 365 2.93 -6.58 -29.07
C SER A 365 3.27 -7.94 -28.47
N HIS A 366 4.38 -8.06 -27.73
CA HIS A 366 4.76 -9.28 -27.03
C HIS A 366 3.78 -9.57 -25.89
N VAL A 367 3.44 -8.55 -25.09
CA VAL A 367 2.48 -8.67 -24.00
C VAL A 367 1.10 -9.03 -24.54
N ARG A 368 0.65 -8.35 -25.61
CA ARG A 368 -0.60 -8.67 -26.30
C ARG A 368 -0.65 -10.13 -26.74
N TYR A 369 0.39 -10.61 -27.43
CA TYR A 369 0.47 -11.99 -27.90
C TYR A 369 0.39 -13.02 -26.75
N LEU A 370 1.16 -12.83 -25.68
CA LEU A 370 1.11 -13.72 -24.51
C LEU A 370 -0.28 -13.72 -23.84
N SER A 371 -0.93 -12.56 -23.80
CA SER A 371 -2.28 -12.40 -23.22
C SER A 371 -3.40 -13.05 -24.06
N GLU A 372 -3.11 -13.31 -25.33
CA GLU A 372 -3.98 -14.02 -26.27
C GLU A 372 -3.74 -15.54 -26.24
N LEU A 373 -2.50 -15.98 -25.97
CA LEU A 373 -2.15 -17.40 -25.86
C LEU A 373 -2.87 -18.10 -24.71
N ASP A 374 -3.02 -17.42 -23.57
CA ASP A 374 -3.72 -17.95 -22.40
C ASP A 374 -4.81 -16.97 -21.96
N PRO A 375 -6.06 -17.15 -22.42
CA PRO A 375 -7.17 -16.31 -22.01
C PRO A 375 -7.42 -16.33 -20.50
N VAL A 376 -7.09 -17.42 -19.79
CA VAL A 376 -7.31 -17.53 -18.34
C VAL A 376 -6.34 -16.62 -17.57
N LEU A 377 -5.10 -16.54 -18.05
CA LEU A 377 -4.05 -15.68 -17.46
C LEU A 377 -3.95 -14.30 -18.12
N ARG A 378 -4.89 -13.92 -19.00
CA ARG A 378 -4.83 -12.65 -19.74
C ARG A 378 -4.61 -11.44 -18.84
N ALA A 379 -5.36 -11.34 -17.75
CA ALA A 379 -5.21 -10.25 -16.79
C ALA A 379 -3.81 -10.25 -16.17
N GLU A 380 -3.37 -11.39 -15.65
CA GLU A 380 -2.09 -11.57 -14.97
C GLU A 380 -0.88 -11.32 -15.89
N VAL A 381 -0.99 -11.67 -17.17
CA VAL A 381 0.01 -11.38 -18.19
C VAL A 381 0.14 -9.87 -18.40
N VAL A 382 -0.99 -9.16 -18.53
CA VAL A 382 -0.99 -7.71 -18.71
C VAL A 382 -0.45 -7.03 -17.45
N ASP A 383 -0.94 -7.42 -16.27
CA ASP A 383 -0.62 -6.77 -15.01
C ASP A 383 0.87 -6.96 -14.62
N ARG A 384 1.46 -8.15 -14.87
CA ARG A 384 2.88 -8.41 -14.60
C ARG A 384 3.83 -7.92 -15.68
N LEU A 385 3.48 -8.02 -16.97
CA LEU A 385 4.42 -7.75 -18.07
C LEU A 385 4.34 -6.34 -18.65
N LEU A 386 3.23 -5.62 -18.49
CA LEU A 386 3.13 -4.23 -18.97
C LEU A 386 4.22 -3.32 -18.35
N PRO A 387 4.58 -3.44 -17.05
CA PRO A 387 5.70 -2.71 -16.46
C PRO A 387 7.08 -3.04 -17.06
N ALA A 388 7.21 -4.15 -17.80
CA ALA A 388 8.43 -4.54 -18.48
C ALA A 388 8.55 -3.96 -19.91
N VAL A 389 7.58 -3.13 -20.33
CA VAL A 389 7.62 -2.38 -21.58
C VAL A 389 8.20 -0.99 -21.29
N PRO A 390 9.39 -0.63 -21.79
CA PRO A 390 10.03 0.64 -21.45
C PRO A 390 9.32 1.86 -22.06
N GLU A 391 8.78 1.73 -23.27
CA GLU A 391 8.08 2.80 -23.99
C GLU A 391 6.63 2.39 -24.25
N ILE A 392 5.81 2.48 -23.20
CA ILE A 392 4.39 2.15 -23.32
C ILE A 392 3.71 3.26 -24.12
N ASN A 393 3.22 2.93 -25.31
CA ASN A 393 2.24 3.77 -25.97
C ASN A 393 0.99 3.83 -25.08
N THR A 394 0.71 4.98 -24.47
CA THR A 394 -0.37 5.16 -23.51
C THR A 394 -1.71 4.63 -24.02
N LEU A 395 -2.10 4.96 -25.26
CA LEU A 395 -3.35 4.47 -25.87
C LEU A 395 -3.33 2.96 -26.04
N GLY A 396 -2.26 2.40 -26.59
CA GLY A 396 -2.13 0.95 -26.77
C GLY A 396 -2.09 0.19 -25.45
N GLY A 397 -1.52 0.79 -24.41
CA GLY A 397 -1.51 0.27 -23.04
C GLY A 397 -2.91 0.29 -22.42
N PHE A 398 -3.66 1.39 -22.59
CA PHE A 398 -5.06 1.47 -22.17
C PHE A 398 -5.92 0.45 -22.91
N ASP A 399 -5.79 0.32 -24.23
CA ASP A 399 -6.53 -0.67 -25.01
C ASP A 399 -6.27 -2.08 -24.47
N LEU A 400 -5.02 -2.41 -24.14
CA LEU A 400 -4.66 -3.72 -23.60
C LEU A 400 -5.20 -3.92 -22.17
N ALA A 401 -5.12 -2.89 -21.33
CA ALA A 401 -5.62 -2.90 -19.96
C ALA A 401 -7.15 -2.96 -19.89
N VAL A 402 -7.86 -2.32 -20.82
CA VAL A 402 -9.34 -2.33 -20.88
C VAL A 402 -9.85 -3.64 -21.47
N ASN A 403 -9.26 -4.13 -22.57
CA ASN A 403 -9.70 -5.38 -23.22
C ASN A 403 -9.48 -6.63 -22.37
N SER A 404 -8.63 -6.56 -21.35
CA SER A 404 -8.43 -7.64 -20.38
C SER A 404 -9.47 -7.67 -19.24
N VAL A 405 -10.43 -6.72 -19.19
CA VAL A 405 -11.45 -6.60 -18.12
C VAL A 405 -12.63 -7.57 -18.31
N HIS A 406 -12.82 -8.13 -19.50
CA HIS A 406 -14.02 -8.92 -19.84
C HIS A 406 -14.26 -10.21 -19.01
N GLN A 407 -13.38 -10.57 -18.07
CA GLN A 407 -13.47 -11.83 -17.33
C GLN A 407 -13.97 -11.77 -15.88
N LYS A 408 -14.10 -10.60 -15.21
CA LYS A 408 -14.77 -10.47 -13.89
C LYS A 408 -14.83 -9.00 -13.43
N ALA A 409 -16.00 -8.54 -13.00
CA ALA A 409 -16.21 -7.18 -12.46
C ALA A 409 -15.41 -6.89 -11.16
N SER A 410 -14.96 -7.93 -10.44
CA SER A 410 -14.14 -7.77 -9.23
C SER A 410 -12.73 -7.23 -9.51
N LEU A 411 -12.21 -7.41 -10.73
CA LEU A 411 -10.85 -6.99 -11.13
C LEU A 411 -10.72 -5.49 -11.44
N CYS A 412 -11.83 -4.73 -11.43
CA CYS A 412 -11.77 -3.29 -11.72
C CYS A 412 -11.12 -2.47 -10.60
N ARG A 413 -11.20 -2.90 -9.33
CA ARG A 413 -10.52 -2.22 -8.22
C ARG A 413 -9.01 -2.46 -8.24
N ASP A 414 -8.58 -3.63 -8.68
CA ASP A 414 -7.17 -4.05 -8.63
C ASP A 414 -6.30 -3.38 -9.72
N ARG A 415 -6.89 -2.69 -10.69
CA ARG A 415 -6.16 -2.08 -11.82
C ARG A 415 -5.80 -0.61 -11.68
N ALA A 416 -6.05 -0.02 -10.52
CA ALA A 416 -5.60 1.36 -10.24
C ALA A 416 -4.09 1.52 -10.47
N ALA A 417 -3.28 0.49 -10.16
CA ALA A 417 -1.84 0.50 -10.34
C ALA A 417 -1.41 0.61 -11.82
N ILE A 418 -2.05 -0.16 -12.71
CA ILE A 418 -1.79 -0.11 -14.17
C ILE A 418 -2.18 1.25 -14.74
N VAL A 419 -3.34 1.79 -14.34
CA VAL A 419 -3.78 3.12 -14.77
C VAL A 419 -2.79 4.19 -14.30
N ASN A 420 -2.30 4.08 -13.07
CA ASN A 420 -1.28 4.98 -12.54
C ASN A 420 0.03 4.89 -13.35
N LEU A 421 0.45 3.69 -13.73
CA LEU A 421 1.64 3.48 -14.57
C LEU A 421 1.45 4.09 -15.97
N LEU A 422 0.29 3.92 -16.59
CA LEU A 422 -0.01 4.48 -17.91
C LEU A 422 -0.10 6.01 -17.93
N LEU A 423 -0.51 6.60 -16.80
CA LEU A 423 -0.58 8.05 -16.61
C LEU A 423 0.69 8.64 -15.98
N PHE A 424 1.65 7.80 -15.61
CA PHE A 424 2.91 8.24 -15.03
C PHE A 424 3.69 9.05 -16.04
N ASN A 425 4.13 10.24 -15.62
CA ASN A 425 4.90 11.15 -16.46
C ASN A 425 6.22 11.49 -15.75
N PRO A 426 7.34 10.86 -16.13
CA PRO A 426 8.62 11.09 -15.46
C PRO A 426 9.17 12.51 -15.67
N ALA A 427 8.70 13.24 -16.69
CA ALA A 427 9.08 14.62 -16.93
C ALA A 427 8.33 15.64 -16.05
N CYS A 428 7.31 15.18 -15.30
CA CYS A 428 6.62 15.95 -14.26
C CYS A 428 6.23 14.98 -13.14
N ALA A 429 7.24 14.60 -12.34
CA ALA A 429 7.11 13.63 -11.26
C ALA A 429 6.49 14.22 -9.99
N ASP A 430 6.17 15.52 -9.95
CA ASP A 430 5.59 16.18 -8.78
C ASP A 430 4.25 15.57 -8.36
N GLY A 431 4.09 15.35 -7.06
CA GLY A 431 2.84 14.84 -6.47
C GLY A 431 3.06 13.84 -5.34
N ARG A 432 1.95 13.29 -4.85
CA ARG A 432 1.96 12.26 -3.81
C ARG A 432 1.88 10.89 -4.46
N TYR A 433 2.68 9.98 -3.92
CA TYR A 433 2.73 8.60 -4.35
C TYR A 433 2.46 7.69 -3.17
N GLU A 434 1.68 6.65 -3.45
CA GLU A 434 1.35 5.56 -2.54
C GLU A 434 1.51 4.28 -3.34
N PHE A 435 2.57 3.54 -3.03
CA PHE A 435 2.97 2.34 -3.73
C PHE A 435 2.87 1.16 -2.81
N ASP A 436 2.13 0.15 -3.27
CA ASP A 436 2.33 -1.21 -2.80
C ASP A 436 3.40 -1.88 -3.65
N VAL A 437 4.57 -2.16 -3.07
CA VAL A 437 5.72 -2.73 -3.78
C VAL A 437 5.44 -4.16 -4.25
N THR A 438 4.40 -4.84 -3.72
CA THR A 438 3.99 -6.15 -4.24
C THR A 438 3.36 -6.05 -5.62
N GLU A 439 2.83 -4.88 -5.99
CA GLU A 439 2.23 -4.63 -7.30
C GLU A 439 3.32 -4.28 -8.33
N PRO A 440 3.47 -5.06 -9.43
CA PRO A 440 4.52 -4.85 -10.41
C PRO A 440 4.51 -3.44 -11.04
N ALA A 441 3.33 -2.87 -11.26
CA ALA A 441 3.17 -1.53 -11.81
C ALA A 441 3.64 -0.43 -10.84
N HIS A 442 3.26 -0.52 -9.56
CA HIS A 442 3.74 0.40 -8.52
C HIS A 442 5.24 0.29 -8.32
N ARG A 443 5.77 -0.93 -8.27
CA ARG A 443 7.21 -1.17 -8.19
C ARG A 443 7.96 -0.51 -9.34
N LYS A 444 7.48 -0.68 -10.58
CA LYS A 444 8.10 -0.04 -11.75
C LYS A 444 8.08 1.48 -11.68
N MET A 445 6.96 2.08 -11.28
CA MET A 445 6.88 3.53 -11.08
C MET A 445 7.84 4.01 -9.99
N LEU A 446 7.97 3.26 -8.90
CA LEU A 446 8.91 3.57 -7.83
C LEU A 446 10.36 3.48 -8.31
N ASP A 447 10.74 2.42 -9.02
CA ASP A 447 12.06 2.27 -9.63
C ASP A 447 12.38 3.46 -10.57
N ASP A 448 11.41 3.87 -11.39
CA ASP A 448 11.56 5.03 -12.28
C ASP A 448 11.70 6.33 -11.50
N LEU A 449 10.89 6.55 -10.46
CA LEU A 449 11.00 7.75 -9.61
C LEU A 449 12.33 7.83 -8.88
N ILE A 450 12.90 6.70 -8.44
CA ILE A 450 14.22 6.67 -7.83
C ILE A 450 15.29 7.10 -8.83
N ILE A 451 15.18 6.66 -10.09
CA ILE A 451 16.05 7.11 -11.18
C ILE A 451 15.92 8.62 -11.41
N VAL A 452 14.69 9.14 -11.52
CA VAL A 452 14.43 10.57 -11.72
C VAL A 452 14.97 11.39 -10.55
N ASN A 453 14.74 10.95 -9.31
CA ASN A 453 15.21 11.61 -8.10
C ASN A 453 16.74 11.74 -8.08
N HIS A 454 17.45 10.64 -8.37
CA HIS A 454 18.91 10.64 -8.45
C HIS A 454 19.42 11.61 -9.53
N TRP A 455 18.80 11.59 -10.71
CA TRP A 455 19.14 12.49 -11.80
C TRP A 455 18.91 13.96 -11.44
N GLU A 456 17.75 14.28 -10.88
CA GLU A 456 17.39 15.65 -10.50
C GLU A 456 18.29 16.20 -9.40
N ARG A 457 18.60 15.38 -8.40
CA ARG A 457 19.56 15.71 -7.33
C ARG A 457 20.92 16.07 -7.89
N ASP A 458 21.48 15.22 -8.75
CA ASP A 458 22.83 15.43 -9.30
C ASP A 458 22.83 16.59 -10.31
N ARG A 459 21.74 16.76 -11.07
CA ARG A 459 21.53 17.92 -11.95
C ARG A 459 21.45 19.23 -11.16
N ALA A 460 20.75 19.25 -10.03
CA ALA A 460 20.61 20.43 -9.19
C ALA A 460 21.97 20.85 -8.62
N LYS A 461 22.76 19.89 -8.12
CA LYS A 461 24.14 20.10 -7.66
C LYS A 461 25.03 20.68 -8.75
N ARG A 462 25.02 20.09 -9.96
CA ARG A 462 25.82 20.59 -11.10
C ARG A 462 25.45 21.99 -11.53
N LEU A 463 24.17 22.34 -11.46
CA LEU A 463 23.67 23.67 -11.81
C LEU A 463 23.82 24.68 -10.67
N GLY A 464 24.35 24.29 -9.51
CA GLY A 464 24.49 25.16 -8.34
C GLY A 464 23.14 25.67 -7.82
N ARG A 465 22.07 24.89 -7.97
CA ARG A 465 20.74 25.26 -7.45
C ARG A 465 20.75 25.15 -5.92
N PRO A 466 20.01 26.03 -5.21
CA PRO A 466 19.86 25.91 -3.77
C PRO A 466 19.24 24.56 -3.40
N ASP A 467 19.61 24.05 -2.23
CA ASP A 467 19.07 22.81 -1.72
C ASP A 467 17.69 23.05 -1.08
N LEU A 468 16.64 22.64 -1.79
CA LEU A 468 15.26 22.75 -1.32
C LEU A 468 14.76 21.46 -0.66
N SER A 469 15.64 20.47 -0.44
CA SER A 469 15.29 19.20 0.19
C SER A 469 15.00 19.38 1.68
N LYS A 470 14.25 18.43 2.26
CA LYS A 470 13.92 18.45 3.68
C LYS A 470 15.15 18.29 4.59
N HIS A 471 16.18 17.60 4.09
CA HIS A 471 17.31 17.12 4.89
C HIS A 471 18.68 17.63 4.44
N GLY A 472 18.75 18.48 3.41
CA GLY A 472 20.01 19.07 2.94
C GLY A 472 20.86 18.10 2.12
N ASP A 473 20.20 17.24 1.34
CA ASP A 473 20.82 16.24 0.46
C ASP A 473 20.44 16.40 -1.03
N HIS A 474 19.70 17.46 -1.37
CA HIS A 474 19.07 17.72 -2.68
C HIS A 474 18.07 16.65 -3.14
N GLU A 475 17.59 15.77 -2.25
CA GLU A 475 16.60 14.75 -2.61
C GLU A 475 15.21 15.40 -2.84
N CYS A 476 14.51 14.98 -3.89
CA CYS A 476 13.18 15.45 -4.24
C CYS A 476 12.08 14.74 -3.43
N ILE A 477 12.38 13.56 -2.89
CA ILE A 477 11.48 12.73 -2.08
C ILE A 477 11.42 13.27 -0.65
N ARG A 478 10.21 13.47 -0.12
CA ARG A 478 9.95 13.93 1.25
C ARG A 478 8.73 13.27 1.85
N ASN A 479 8.56 13.45 3.16
CA ASN A 479 7.46 12.86 3.93
C ASN A 479 7.33 11.34 3.74
N CYS A 480 8.46 10.66 3.52
CA CYS A 480 8.46 9.24 3.26
C CYS A 480 8.03 8.43 4.49
N SER A 481 7.15 7.47 4.25
CA SER A 481 6.76 6.45 5.23
C SER A 481 6.78 5.07 4.57
N VAL A 482 7.22 4.08 5.32
CA VAL A 482 7.28 2.67 4.92
C VAL A 482 6.47 1.87 5.93
N ASN A 483 5.39 1.24 5.49
CA ASN A 483 4.41 0.53 6.33
C ASN A 483 3.92 1.42 7.49
N GLY A 484 3.58 2.67 7.18
CA GLY A 484 3.12 3.69 8.15
C GLY A 484 4.22 4.34 9.00
N ASN A 485 5.44 3.80 9.02
CA ASN A 485 6.54 4.36 9.80
C ASN A 485 7.28 5.43 9.01
N ARG A 486 7.36 6.66 9.53
CA ARG A 486 8.13 7.74 8.91
C ARG A 486 9.61 7.37 8.83
N ARG A 487 10.22 7.56 7.66
CA ARG A 487 11.65 7.34 7.42
C ARG A 487 12.24 8.49 6.64
N VAL A 488 13.49 8.82 6.95
CA VAL A 488 14.30 9.70 6.11
C VAL A 488 14.67 8.92 4.86
N TRP A 489 14.27 9.43 3.69
CA TRP A 489 14.65 8.84 2.43
C TRP A 489 16.10 9.21 2.12
N ARG A 490 16.92 8.21 1.76
CA ARG A 490 18.29 8.41 1.29
C ARG A 490 18.51 7.50 0.12
N SER A 491 18.61 8.05 -1.09
CA SER A 491 18.65 7.21 -2.29
C SER A 491 19.86 6.27 -2.35
N ALA A 492 20.95 6.59 -1.62
CA ALA A 492 22.11 5.71 -1.47
C ALA A 492 21.85 4.45 -0.61
N ASP A 493 20.89 4.50 0.31
CA ASP A 493 20.64 3.45 1.30
C ASP A 493 19.40 2.60 0.98
N VAL A 494 18.67 2.95 -0.09
CA VAL A 494 17.38 2.34 -0.38
C VAL A 494 17.58 0.97 -1.03
N GLN A 495 17.53 -0.06 -0.19
CA GLN A 495 17.05 -1.36 -0.60
C GLN A 495 15.53 -1.37 -0.44
N LEU A 496 14.81 -1.49 -1.56
CA LEU A 496 13.37 -1.62 -1.50
C LEU A 496 13.02 -2.95 -0.82
N PRO A 497 12.22 -2.94 0.26
CA PRO A 497 11.71 -4.18 0.83
C PRO A 497 10.81 -4.88 -0.22
N PRO A 498 10.85 -6.22 -0.31
CA PRO A 498 10.08 -6.97 -1.31
C PRO A 498 8.57 -6.82 -1.13
N ARG A 499 8.13 -6.48 0.10
CA ARG A 499 6.75 -6.20 0.45
C ARG A 499 6.71 -5.00 1.38
N ALA A 500 6.25 -3.88 0.86
CA ALA A 500 5.93 -2.71 1.68
C ALA A 500 4.96 -1.78 0.99
N GLU A 501 4.22 -1.08 1.82
CA GLU A 501 3.49 0.11 1.45
C GLU A 501 4.39 1.34 1.65
N ILE A 502 4.73 2.03 0.57
CA ILE A 502 5.61 3.18 0.58
C ILE A 502 4.80 4.41 0.19
N LYS A 503 4.78 5.43 1.04
CA LYS A 503 4.11 6.71 0.77
C LYS A 503 5.09 7.86 0.88
N PHE A 504 5.08 8.77 -0.08
CA PHE A 504 5.90 9.98 -0.04
C PHE A 504 5.33 11.08 -0.95
N ASP A 505 5.82 12.29 -0.76
CA ASP A 505 5.65 13.40 -1.69
C ASP A 505 6.92 13.56 -2.52
N TYR A 506 6.76 13.80 -3.82
CA TYR A 506 7.84 14.13 -4.74
C TYR A 506 7.73 15.59 -5.15
N CYS A 507 8.82 16.35 -5.04
CA CYS A 507 8.87 17.77 -5.41
C CYS A 507 10.16 18.10 -6.18
N SER A 508 10.04 18.29 -7.49
CA SER A 508 11.15 18.65 -8.38
C SER A 508 11.63 20.08 -8.11
N PRO A 509 12.94 20.36 -8.00
CA PRO A 509 13.47 21.73 -7.84
C PRO A 509 13.50 22.51 -9.16
N PHE A 510 13.02 21.94 -10.26
CA PHE A 510 13.12 22.55 -11.58
C PHE A 510 11.82 23.23 -11.99
N HIS A 511 11.98 24.48 -12.44
CA HIS A 511 10.92 25.29 -13.03
C HIS A 511 11.24 25.58 -14.50
N PRO A 512 10.24 25.96 -15.33
CA PRO A 512 10.50 26.49 -16.66
C PRO A 512 11.54 27.61 -16.60
N PRO A 513 12.53 27.67 -17.51
CA PRO A 513 13.50 28.75 -17.54
C PRO A 513 12.83 30.12 -17.60
N GLN A 514 13.40 31.10 -16.91
CA GLN A 514 12.89 32.47 -16.93
C GLN A 514 12.82 32.99 -18.38
N GLY A 515 11.70 33.62 -18.74
CA GLY A 515 11.44 34.11 -20.10
C GLY A 515 10.89 33.06 -21.07
N THR A 516 10.71 31.81 -20.65
CA THR A 516 9.96 30.82 -21.46
C THR A 516 8.54 31.32 -21.65
N PRO A 517 8.04 31.40 -22.90
CA PRO A 517 6.69 31.90 -23.16
C PRO A 517 5.66 31.02 -22.46
N SER A 518 4.68 31.66 -21.81
CA SER A 518 3.58 30.95 -21.19
C SER A 518 2.74 30.24 -22.25
N THR A 519 2.07 29.17 -21.82
CA THR A 519 1.13 28.43 -22.64
C THR A 519 0.01 29.37 -23.06
N PRO A 520 -0.40 29.40 -24.34
CA PRO A 520 -1.46 30.29 -24.77
C PRO A 520 -2.74 30.08 -23.96
N ASP A 521 -3.34 31.18 -23.49
CA ASP A 521 -4.57 31.15 -22.68
C ASP A 521 -5.68 30.29 -23.29
N ARG A 522 -5.82 30.32 -24.61
CA ARG A 522 -6.81 29.50 -25.32
C ARG A 522 -6.63 28.01 -25.02
N THR A 523 -5.40 27.52 -25.00
CA THR A 523 -5.07 26.12 -24.70
C THR A 523 -5.41 25.79 -23.25
N VAL A 524 -5.03 26.65 -22.30
CA VAL A 524 -5.35 26.45 -20.87
C VAL A 524 -6.86 26.46 -20.63
N ARG A 525 -7.61 27.36 -21.26
CA ARG A 525 -9.08 27.40 -21.18
C ARG A 525 -9.73 26.15 -21.75
N LEU A 526 -9.22 25.61 -22.86
CA LEU A 526 -9.70 24.34 -23.41
C LEU A 526 -9.42 23.17 -22.46
N LEU A 527 -8.24 23.14 -21.82
CA LEU A 527 -7.90 22.13 -20.82
C LEU A 527 -8.81 22.24 -19.59
N ARG A 528 -9.02 23.45 -19.07
CA ARG A 528 -9.99 23.72 -18.00
C ARG A 528 -11.39 23.23 -18.38
N GLN A 529 -11.86 23.57 -19.58
CA GLN A 529 -13.17 23.15 -20.06
C GLN A 529 -13.27 21.62 -20.12
N ALA A 530 -12.24 20.94 -20.64
CA ALA A 530 -12.19 19.49 -20.69
C ALA A 530 -12.21 18.87 -19.28
N LEU A 531 -11.42 19.37 -18.34
CA LEU A 531 -11.43 18.90 -16.94
C LEU A 531 -12.81 19.11 -16.27
N THR A 532 -13.47 20.23 -16.58
CA THR A 532 -14.79 20.55 -16.03
C THR A 532 -15.88 19.66 -16.62
N SER A 533 -15.84 19.38 -17.93
CA SER A 533 -16.87 18.61 -18.63
C SER A 533 -16.73 17.09 -18.46
N MET A 534 -15.58 16.61 -18.00
CA MET A 534 -15.35 15.19 -17.73
C MET A 534 -16.13 14.70 -16.51
N ASP A 535 -16.89 13.62 -16.69
CA ASP A 535 -17.57 12.90 -15.61
C ASP A 535 -16.69 11.77 -15.05
N PHE A 536 -15.54 12.15 -14.48
CA PHE A 536 -14.57 11.22 -13.90
C PHE A 536 -14.30 11.56 -12.44
N ASN A 537 -13.81 10.57 -11.69
CA ASN A 537 -13.26 10.77 -10.35
C ASN A 537 -12.20 11.89 -10.39
N GLN A 538 -12.28 12.81 -9.44
CA GLN A 538 -11.41 13.99 -9.36
C GLN A 538 -9.92 13.61 -9.28
N SER A 539 -9.57 12.52 -8.59
CA SER A 539 -8.20 11.99 -8.55
C SER A 539 -7.69 11.62 -9.94
N LEU A 540 -8.55 11.01 -10.78
CA LEU A 540 -8.19 10.66 -12.15
C LEU A 540 -7.98 11.90 -13.01
N LYS A 541 -8.80 12.94 -12.84
CA LYS A 541 -8.61 14.23 -13.53
C LYS A 541 -7.25 14.84 -13.23
N VAL A 542 -6.80 14.80 -11.96
CA VAL A 542 -5.48 15.30 -11.57
C VAL A 542 -4.35 14.44 -12.14
N LYS A 543 -4.50 13.12 -12.18
CA LYS A 543 -3.51 12.22 -12.82
C LYS A 543 -3.39 12.48 -14.32
N VAL A 544 -4.52 12.70 -15.01
CA VAL A 544 -4.53 13.10 -16.42
C VAL A 544 -3.85 14.46 -16.61
N LEU A 545 -4.14 15.44 -15.75
CA LEU A 545 -3.46 16.73 -15.76
C LEU A 545 -1.94 16.58 -15.59
N ARG A 546 -1.48 15.77 -14.63
CA ARG A 546 -0.05 15.46 -14.44
C ARG A 546 0.59 14.84 -15.68
N SER A 547 -0.12 13.93 -16.35
CA SER A 547 0.40 13.24 -17.55
C SER A 547 0.78 14.20 -18.68
N VAL A 548 0.15 15.38 -18.74
CA VAL A 548 0.41 16.42 -19.75
C VAL A 548 1.13 17.66 -19.22
N ALA A 549 1.32 17.78 -17.90
CA ALA A 549 1.85 18.97 -17.25
C ALA A 549 3.26 19.38 -17.72
N HIS A 550 4.09 18.42 -18.13
CA HIS A 550 5.44 18.69 -18.67
C HIS A 550 5.43 19.59 -19.93
N ARG A 551 4.29 19.67 -20.63
CA ARG A 551 4.11 20.50 -21.84
C ARG A 551 3.61 21.91 -21.52
N LEU A 552 3.27 22.18 -20.27
CA LEU A 552 2.69 23.43 -19.83
C LEU A 552 3.75 24.33 -19.22
N VAL A 553 3.65 25.62 -19.48
CA VAL A 553 4.38 26.69 -18.80
C VAL A 553 3.31 27.69 -18.42
N LEU A 554 3.07 27.87 -17.14
CA LEU A 554 1.86 28.52 -16.65
C LEU A 554 2.19 29.85 -15.97
N THR A 555 1.32 30.83 -16.14
CA THR A 555 1.28 31.99 -15.26
C THR A 555 0.51 31.64 -13.98
N PRO A 556 0.63 32.44 -12.90
CA PRO A 556 -0.18 32.26 -11.69
C PRO A 556 -1.69 32.23 -11.95
N GLU A 557 -2.20 33.11 -12.81
CA GLU A 557 -3.62 33.18 -13.17
C GLU A 557 -4.10 31.91 -13.87
N GLN A 558 -3.25 31.36 -14.76
CA GLN A 558 -3.52 30.11 -15.46
C GLN A 558 -3.54 28.93 -14.48
N CYS A 559 -2.73 28.94 -13.43
CA CYS A 559 -2.80 27.95 -12.36
C CYS A 559 -4.14 28.03 -11.62
N GLY A 560 -4.58 29.24 -11.24
CA GLY A 560 -5.89 29.49 -10.65
C GLY A 560 -7.04 28.96 -11.50
N TRP A 561 -7.03 29.21 -12.82
CA TRP A 561 -8.05 28.70 -13.74
C TRP A 561 -8.15 27.17 -13.77
N LEU A 562 -7.03 26.46 -13.65
CA LEU A 562 -7.02 24.99 -13.63
C LEU A 562 -7.50 24.45 -12.28
N LEU A 563 -7.19 25.13 -11.16
CA LEU A 563 -7.69 24.78 -9.84
C LEU A 563 -9.21 24.98 -9.72
N GLU A 564 -9.75 26.03 -10.36
CA GLU A 564 -11.20 26.27 -10.46
C GLU A 564 -11.95 25.15 -11.19
N ALA A 565 -11.27 24.35 -12.03
CA ALA A 565 -11.87 23.20 -12.71
C ALA A 565 -12.16 22.02 -11.75
N LEU A 566 -11.59 22.06 -10.54
CA LEU A 566 -11.70 21.01 -9.53
C LEU A 566 -12.59 21.50 -8.36
N PRO A 567 -13.42 20.62 -7.78
CA PRO A 567 -14.33 21.01 -6.70
C PRO A 567 -13.55 21.39 -5.42
N ALA A 568 -14.10 22.34 -4.67
CA ALA A 568 -13.51 22.85 -3.41
C ALA A 568 -13.74 21.90 -2.21
N SER A 569 -14.88 21.19 -2.20
CA SER A 569 -15.28 20.43 -1.02
C SER A 569 -14.88 18.96 -1.15
N ALA A 570 -14.15 18.46 -0.16
CA ALA A 570 -13.97 17.02 0.06
C ALA A 570 -15.25 16.32 0.56
N LEU A 571 -16.34 17.06 0.76
CA LEU A 571 -17.55 16.65 1.49
C LEU A 571 -18.37 15.52 0.84
N GLU A 572 -18.03 15.07 -0.37
CA GLU A 572 -18.77 14.00 -1.06
C GLU A 572 -17.91 12.86 -1.63
N LEU A 573 -16.57 12.86 -1.43
CA LEU A 573 -15.73 11.86 -2.08
C LEU A 573 -15.39 10.65 -1.20
N ASP A 574 -15.45 9.48 -1.83
CA ASP A 574 -14.98 8.17 -1.39
C ASP A 574 -13.87 8.24 -0.33
N THR A 575 -14.01 7.41 0.71
CA THR A 575 -13.11 7.27 1.87
C THR A 575 -11.62 7.02 1.55
N GLU A 576 -11.27 6.84 0.27
CA GLU A 576 -9.93 6.52 -0.20
C GLU A 576 -9.05 7.76 -0.45
N ILE A 577 -9.62 8.93 -0.76
CA ILE A 577 -8.82 10.14 -1.06
C ILE A 577 -8.63 10.97 0.21
N ARG A 578 -7.43 10.91 0.80
CA ARG A 578 -7.08 11.67 2.01
C ARG A 578 -6.80 13.16 1.77
N ASP A 579 -6.39 13.55 0.56
CA ASP A 579 -6.02 14.93 0.22
C ASP A 579 -6.96 15.52 -0.83
N SER A 580 -7.31 16.80 -0.73
CA SER A 580 -8.11 17.48 -1.74
C SER A 580 -7.49 17.38 -3.15
N PRO A 581 -8.29 17.16 -4.22
CA PRO A 581 -7.79 17.17 -5.59
C PRO A 581 -7.14 18.50 -5.98
N ARG A 582 -7.54 19.62 -5.35
CA ARG A 582 -6.91 20.94 -5.59
C ARG A 582 -5.51 21.02 -5.02
N VAL A 583 -5.26 20.41 -3.86
CA VAL A 583 -3.91 20.32 -3.28
C VAL A 583 -3.00 19.53 -4.21
N GLU A 584 -3.46 18.36 -4.68
CA GLU A 584 -2.68 17.53 -5.60
C GLU A 584 -2.40 18.26 -6.92
N ALA A 585 -3.40 18.96 -7.47
CA ALA A 585 -3.23 19.76 -8.67
C ALA A 585 -2.26 20.93 -8.44
N PHE A 586 -2.37 21.65 -7.32
CA PHE A 586 -1.45 22.75 -7.01
C PHE A 586 0.00 22.26 -6.94
N VAL A 587 0.27 21.13 -6.27
CA VAL A 587 1.61 20.54 -6.19
C VAL A 587 2.17 20.23 -7.59
N VAL A 588 1.36 19.68 -8.49
CA VAL A 588 1.75 19.40 -9.89
C VAL A 588 2.00 20.69 -10.68
N LEU A 589 1.15 21.70 -10.50
CA LEU A 589 1.21 22.95 -11.26
C LEU A 589 2.32 23.90 -10.75
N TYR A 590 2.71 23.80 -9.48
CA TYR A 590 3.76 24.61 -8.87
C TYR A 590 5.08 24.54 -9.66
N ALA A 591 5.52 23.34 -10.01
CA ALA A 591 6.74 23.12 -10.81
C ALA A 591 6.63 23.65 -12.26
N ARG A 592 5.42 24.01 -12.71
CA ARG A 592 5.15 24.49 -14.08
C ARG A 592 4.89 25.99 -14.16
N CYS A 593 4.82 26.68 -13.02
CA CYS A 593 4.66 28.12 -13.00
C CYS A 593 5.99 28.81 -13.31
N ASN A 594 5.96 29.85 -14.15
CA ASN A 594 7.14 30.63 -14.55
C ASN A 594 7.42 31.84 -13.64
N ASP A 595 6.51 32.17 -12.73
CA ASP A 595 6.62 33.27 -11.78
C ASP A 595 6.19 32.80 -10.38
N ILE A 596 7.12 32.16 -9.67
CA ILE A 596 6.88 31.61 -8.33
C ILE A 596 6.64 32.71 -7.31
N ALA A 597 7.34 33.84 -7.44
CA ALA A 597 7.15 35.00 -6.57
C ALA A 597 5.69 35.46 -6.61
N LYS A 598 5.12 35.62 -7.82
CA LYS A 598 3.72 35.99 -7.99
C LYS A 598 2.77 34.85 -7.60
N LEU A 599 3.09 33.58 -7.92
CA LEU A 599 2.26 32.44 -7.49
C LEU A 599 2.14 32.35 -5.96
N LEU A 600 3.15 32.76 -5.21
CA LEU A 600 3.07 32.78 -3.75
C LEU A 600 2.44 34.07 -3.23
N SER A 601 2.71 35.22 -3.83
CA SER A 601 2.29 36.53 -3.30
C SER A 601 0.95 37.04 -3.83
N ASP A 602 0.35 36.44 -4.85
CA ASP A 602 -0.90 36.90 -5.44
C ASP A 602 -2.12 36.45 -4.62
N GLU A 603 -2.93 37.42 -4.17
CA GLU A 603 -4.14 37.16 -3.38
C GLU A 603 -5.30 36.61 -4.21
N GLU A 604 -5.31 36.85 -5.52
CA GLU A 604 -6.40 36.41 -6.39
C GLU A 604 -6.13 34.99 -6.90
N CYS A 605 -4.90 34.69 -7.32
CA CYS A 605 -4.58 33.43 -8.01
C CYS A 605 -3.46 32.59 -7.38
N GLY A 606 -2.86 33.03 -6.28
CA GLY A 606 -1.72 32.38 -5.65
C GLY A 606 -2.05 31.29 -4.62
N LEU A 607 -1.00 30.77 -3.97
CA LEU A 607 -1.10 29.77 -2.90
C LEU A 607 -2.02 30.25 -1.75
N TYR A 608 -1.91 31.53 -1.39
CA TYR A 608 -2.67 32.12 -0.29
C TYR A 608 -4.03 32.69 -0.72
N SER A 609 -4.43 32.48 -1.98
CA SER A 609 -5.77 32.82 -2.46
C SER A 609 -6.81 31.86 -1.87
N LEU A 610 -7.61 32.36 -0.93
CA LEU A 610 -8.74 31.62 -0.37
C LEU A 610 -9.87 31.36 -1.39
N VAL A 611 -9.79 31.96 -2.58
CA VAL A 611 -10.70 31.67 -3.70
C VAL A 611 -10.44 30.27 -4.24
N HIS A 612 -9.17 29.86 -4.30
CA HIS A 612 -8.76 28.59 -4.90
C HIS A 612 -8.48 27.51 -3.86
N LEU A 613 -7.83 27.86 -2.75
CA LEU A 613 -7.45 26.92 -1.70
C LEU A 613 -7.98 27.36 -0.35
N THR A 614 -8.70 26.48 0.32
CA THR A 614 -9.05 26.64 1.73
C THR A 614 -7.80 26.68 2.60
N ARG A 615 -7.94 27.23 3.81
CA ARG A 615 -6.85 27.27 4.80
C ARG A 615 -6.19 25.91 5.03
N GLU A 616 -6.99 24.86 5.19
CA GLU A 616 -6.48 23.49 5.40
C GLU A 616 -5.71 22.95 4.18
N GLU A 617 -6.19 23.27 2.97
CA GLU A 617 -5.50 22.93 1.72
C GLU A 617 -4.16 23.66 1.61
N VAL A 618 -4.09 24.95 1.95
CA VAL A 618 -2.82 25.71 1.98
C VAL A 618 -1.82 25.06 2.94
N LEU A 619 -2.25 24.68 4.14
CA LEU A 619 -1.39 23.98 5.10
C LEU A 619 -0.91 22.63 4.58
N THR A 620 -1.78 21.92 3.87
CA THR A 620 -1.42 20.65 3.24
C THR A 620 -0.42 20.85 2.10
N VAL A 621 -0.60 21.87 1.25
CA VAL A 621 0.38 22.26 0.22
C VAL A 621 1.73 22.60 0.87
N ARG A 622 1.75 23.38 1.96
CA ARG A 622 2.98 23.72 2.70
C ARG A 622 3.71 22.48 3.21
N LYS A 623 2.99 21.52 3.81
CA LYS A 623 3.59 20.26 4.27
C LYS A 623 4.15 19.43 3.11
N ARG A 624 3.47 19.43 1.97
CA ARG A 624 3.84 18.62 0.81
C ARG A 624 4.99 19.22 0.03
N LEU A 625 4.95 20.51 -0.31
CA LEU A 625 6.03 21.22 -1.01
C LEU A 625 7.18 21.63 -0.08
N GLY A 626 6.98 21.60 1.23
CA GLY A 626 7.94 22.10 2.22
C GLY A 626 7.99 23.63 2.29
N ARG A 627 8.69 24.11 3.30
CA ARG A 627 8.68 25.53 3.67
C ARG A 627 9.40 26.44 2.65
N PRO A 628 10.59 26.12 2.14
CA PRO A 628 11.31 26.99 1.21
C PRO A 628 10.50 27.32 -0.05
N ARG A 629 9.69 26.35 -0.52
CA ARG A 629 8.88 26.47 -1.73
C ARG A 629 7.56 27.22 -1.54
N THR A 630 7.10 27.35 -0.30
CA THR A 630 5.79 27.93 -0.01
C THR A 630 5.87 29.21 0.80
N TRP A 631 7.07 29.56 1.26
CA TRP A 631 7.26 30.73 2.08
C TRP A 631 7.36 31.99 1.23
N ASP A 632 6.38 32.88 1.38
CA ASP A 632 6.41 34.20 0.77
C ASP A 632 7.21 35.17 1.65
N ILE A 633 8.51 35.26 1.37
CA ILE A 633 9.39 36.18 2.09
C ILE A 633 9.09 37.65 1.78
N THR A 634 8.45 37.96 0.64
CA THR A 634 8.10 39.35 0.31
C THR A 634 7.06 39.90 1.28
N ARG A 635 6.20 39.03 1.79
CA ARG A 635 5.17 39.32 2.80
C ARG A 635 5.60 38.96 4.22
N ALA A 636 6.90 38.81 4.50
CA ALA A 636 7.38 38.39 5.82
C ALA A 636 6.88 39.28 6.99
N GLY A 637 6.61 40.55 6.72
CA GLY A 637 6.09 41.50 7.69
C GLY A 637 4.57 41.74 7.68
N GLN A 638 3.83 41.14 6.76
CA GLN A 638 2.38 41.35 6.69
C GLN A 638 1.64 40.62 7.81
N GLU A 639 0.62 41.26 8.38
CA GLU A 639 -0.10 40.79 9.58
C GLU A 639 -0.82 39.45 9.38
N PHE A 640 -1.18 39.10 8.14
CA PHE A 640 -1.76 37.80 7.82
C PHE A 640 -1.24 37.30 6.47
N ILE A 641 -0.63 36.11 6.49
CA ILE A 641 -0.40 35.35 5.26
C ILE A 641 -1.65 34.54 4.90
N ILE A 642 -2.38 34.06 5.91
CA ILE A 642 -3.67 33.38 5.73
C ILE A 642 -4.75 34.19 6.46
N PRO A 643 -5.78 34.71 5.76
CA PRO A 643 -6.85 35.46 6.38
C PRO A 643 -7.51 34.65 7.51
N PRO A 644 -7.91 35.30 8.64
CA PRO A 644 -8.70 34.64 9.66
C PRO A 644 -10.05 34.17 9.07
N PRO A 645 -10.66 33.11 9.60
CA PRO A 645 -11.99 32.69 9.17
C PRO A 645 -12.97 33.84 9.38
N GLU A 646 -13.70 34.22 8.33
CA GLU A 646 -14.80 35.18 8.50
C GLU A 646 -15.86 34.56 9.42
N ASP A 647 -16.21 35.27 10.50
CA ASP A 647 -17.22 34.81 11.46
C ASP A 647 -18.52 34.49 10.72
N SER A 648 -18.90 33.21 10.71
CA SER A 648 -20.07 32.69 9.98
C SER A 648 -21.41 33.26 10.48
N SER A 649 -21.42 34.07 11.53
CA SER A 649 -22.61 34.73 12.07
C SER A 649 -23.19 35.79 11.12
N ASP A 650 -22.42 36.32 10.18
CA ASP A 650 -22.89 37.36 9.24
C ASP A 650 -23.30 36.82 7.85
N ILE A 651 -23.14 35.52 7.58
CA ILE A 651 -23.39 34.91 6.25
C ILE A 651 -24.88 34.52 6.05
N ASN A 652 -25.73 34.68 7.06
CA ASN A 652 -27.18 34.44 6.95
C ASN A 652 -27.95 35.62 6.33
N SER A 653 -27.65 35.98 5.08
CA SER A 653 -28.65 36.44 4.11
C SER A 653 -28.04 36.54 2.71
N SER A 654 -28.65 35.85 1.75
CA SER A 654 -28.29 35.81 0.31
C SER A 654 -27.05 35.00 -0.08
N GLY A 655 -27.20 33.67 -0.08
CA GLY A 655 -26.29 32.72 -0.73
C GLY A 655 -26.26 32.87 -2.26
N ARG A 656 -25.59 33.92 -2.75
CA ARG A 656 -25.16 34.05 -4.15
C ARG A 656 -23.73 34.55 -4.13
N MET A 657 -22.81 33.63 -4.42
CA MET A 657 -21.40 33.92 -4.67
C MET A 657 -21.34 34.93 -5.84
N VAL A 658 -21.24 36.22 -5.54
CA VAL A 658 -21.05 37.27 -6.55
C VAL A 658 -19.59 37.21 -6.96
N LEU A 659 -19.32 36.60 -8.11
CA LEU A 659 -18.08 36.86 -8.84
C LEU A 659 -17.92 38.37 -8.97
N MET A 660 -16.84 38.92 -8.43
CA MET A 660 -16.47 40.33 -8.59
C MET A 660 -16.09 40.61 -10.05
N THR A 661 -17.08 40.78 -10.93
CA THR A 661 -16.87 41.49 -12.18
C THR A 661 -16.82 42.98 -11.88
N ARG A 662 -15.63 43.51 -11.59
CA ARG A 662 -15.38 44.96 -11.63
C ARG A 662 -15.54 45.42 -13.09
N ARG A 663 -16.75 45.88 -13.43
CA ARG A 663 -17.00 46.70 -14.62
C ARG A 663 -17.52 48.06 -14.18
N ALA A 664 -16.96 49.08 -14.82
CA ALA A 664 -17.09 50.49 -14.50
C ALA A 664 -18.54 51.00 -14.41
N SER A 665 -18.67 52.03 -13.55
CA SER A 665 -19.71 53.06 -13.53
C SER A 665 -21.18 52.61 -13.52
N ASN A 666 -21.79 52.65 -12.33
CA ASN A 666 -23.09 53.31 -12.19
C ASN A 666 -23.33 53.74 -10.74
N ALA A 667 -23.62 55.03 -10.57
CA ALA A 667 -23.93 55.66 -9.31
C ALA A 667 -25.34 55.23 -8.86
N GLY A 668 -25.39 54.38 -7.83
CA GLY A 668 -26.61 54.08 -7.09
C GLY A 668 -26.33 54.25 -5.61
N LEU A 669 -27.08 55.14 -4.97
CA LEU A 669 -27.05 55.43 -3.54
C LEU A 669 -27.39 54.17 -2.72
N GLY A 670 -26.36 53.41 -2.33
CA GLY A 670 -26.45 52.34 -1.33
C GLY A 670 -26.33 52.92 0.08
N ALA A 671 -27.19 52.48 0.98
CA ALA A 671 -27.21 52.89 2.39
C ALA A 671 -25.84 52.65 3.05
N VAL A 672 -25.29 53.70 3.65
CA VAL A 672 -24.05 53.66 4.42
C VAL A 672 -24.28 52.80 5.66
N VAL A 673 -23.72 51.59 5.66
CA VAL A 673 -23.59 50.78 6.88
C VAL A 673 -22.68 51.56 7.83
N PRO A 674 -23.09 51.83 9.09
CA PRO A 674 -22.28 52.58 10.02
C PRO A 674 -20.96 51.84 10.28
N PRO A 675 -19.81 52.52 10.32
CA PRO A 675 -18.54 51.89 10.59
C PRO A 675 -18.58 51.23 11.97
N THR A 676 -18.42 49.92 12.01
CA THR A 676 -18.23 49.17 13.25
C THR A 676 -16.97 49.68 13.94
N LYS A 677 -17.04 49.89 15.26
CA LYS A 677 -15.87 50.34 16.03
C LYS A 677 -14.74 49.30 15.88
N PRO A 678 -13.49 49.72 15.63
CA PRO A 678 -12.38 48.78 15.56
C PRO A 678 -12.26 48.03 16.89
N LYS A 679 -12.24 46.69 16.83
CA LYS A 679 -12.09 45.80 17.99
C LYS A 679 -10.88 46.24 18.82
N SER A 680 -11.01 46.22 20.14
CA SER A 680 -9.90 46.53 21.06
C SER A 680 -8.77 45.50 20.91
N ARG A 681 -7.54 45.88 21.26
CA ARG A 681 -6.38 44.97 21.25
C ARG A 681 -6.65 43.69 22.06
N THR A 682 -7.36 43.81 23.19
CA THR A 682 -7.69 42.70 24.08
C THR A 682 -8.72 41.74 23.45
N GLU A 683 -9.75 42.25 22.78
CA GLU A 683 -10.72 41.42 22.05
C GLU A 683 -10.07 40.67 20.89
N ARG A 684 -9.17 41.34 20.15
CA ARG A 684 -8.37 40.67 19.11
C ARG A 684 -7.48 39.56 19.66
N MET A 685 -6.86 39.77 20.83
CA MET A 685 -6.06 38.73 21.50
C MET A 685 -6.92 37.54 22.00
N ALA A 686 -8.17 37.78 22.40
CA ALA A 686 -9.07 36.73 22.86
C ALA A 686 -9.56 35.84 21.70
N GLU A 687 -10.00 36.42 20.58
CA GLU A 687 -10.36 35.69 19.36
C GLU A 687 -9.17 34.88 18.80
N ALA A 688 -7.98 35.47 18.81
CA ALA A 688 -6.75 34.79 18.42
C ALA A 688 -6.48 33.51 19.24
N SER A 689 -6.76 33.54 20.55
CA SER A 689 -6.51 32.38 21.42
C SER A 689 -7.43 31.20 21.09
N ILE A 690 -8.68 31.48 20.70
CA ILE A 690 -9.67 30.47 20.29
C ILE A 690 -9.25 29.84 18.96
N ASP A 691 -8.80 30.66 18.01
CA ASP A 691 -8.34 30.21 16.70
C ASP A 691 -7.01 29.42 16.81
N GLU A 692 -6.11 29.84 17.71
CA GLU A 692 -4.87 29.10 18.00
C GLU A 692 -5.15 27.72 18.61
N GLU A 693 -6.07 27.61 19.58
CA GLU A 693 -6.46 26.31 20.15
C GLU A 693 -7.09 25.39 19.09
N ARG A 694 -7.89 25.95 18.18
CA ARG A 694 -8.48 25.20 17.07
C ARG A 694 -7.44 24.73 16.06
N MET A 695 -6.43 25.57 15.76
CA MET A 695 -5.38 25.26 14.78
C MET A 695 -4.24 24.43 15.38
N ARG A 696 -4.06 24.39 16.69
CA ARG A 696 -2.94 23.68 17.35
C ARG A 696 -2.88 22.17 17.02
N PRO A 697 -3.99 21.40 17.00
CA PRO A 697 -3.96 19.99 16.56
C PRO A 697 -3.51 19.86 15.10
N ILE A 698 -4.03 20.73 14.23
CA ILE A 698 -3.66 20.80 12.82
C ILE A 698 -2.16 21.07 12.71
N LEU A 699 -1.67 22.20 13.22
CA LEU A 699 -0.25 22.57 13.17
C LEU A 699 0.67 21.46 13.70
N LYS A 700 0.26 20.77 14.77
CA LYS A 700 0.96 19.60 15.32
C LYS A 700 0.99 18.41 14.34
N ASP A 701 -0.12 18.08 13.70
CA ASP A 701 -0.21 17.00 12.70
C ASP A 701 0.58 17.31 11.41
N TYR A 702 0.70 18.60 11.10
CA TYR A 702 1.49 19.11 9.98
C TYR A 702 2.97 19.34 10.35
N ASN A 703 3.36 19.17 11.61
CA ASN A 703 4.69 19.49 12.15
C ASN A 703 5.15 20.91 11.77
N MET A 704 4.19 21.84 11.65
CA MET A 704 4.50 23.25 11.47
C MET A 704 4.49 23.92 12.85
N LEU A 705 5.62 24.51 13.21
CA LEU A 705 5.75 25.22 14.48
C LEU A 705 5.23 26.67 14.37
N ASP A 706 5.12 27.20 13.15
CA ASP A 706 4.61 28.55 12.89
C ASP A 706 3.15 28.67 13.31
N ASN A 707 2.80 29.82 13.86
CA ASN A 707 1.42 30.24 13.97
C ASN A 707 1.08 31.10 12.74
N PRO A 708 0.46 30.56 11.67
CA PRO A 708 0.06 31.36 10.51
C PRO A 708 -1.09 32.34 10.81
N VAL A 709 -1.55 32.42 12.06
CA VAL A 709 -2.67 33.24 12.55
C VAL A 709 -2.20 34.39 13.46
N SER A 710 -0.89 34.70 13.53
CA SER A 710 -0.40 35.70 14.48
C SER A 710 -1.03 37.08 14.27
N LEU A 711 -1.82 37.54 15.25
CA LEU A 711 -2.47 38.85 15.27
C LEU A 711 -1.54 39.92 15.88
N GLY A 712 -1.31 41.01 15.14
CA GLY A 712 -0.55 42.19 15.59
C GLY A 712 0.67 42.49 14.73
N HIS A 713 0.50 43.15 13.58
CA HIS A 713 1.52 43.74 12.69
C HIS A 713 2.82 42.96 12.41
N ALA A 714 2.89 41.67 12.73
CA ALA A 714 4.13 40.91 12.68
C ALA A 714 3.86 39.41 12.62
N ASN A 715 4.57 38.71 11.72
CA ASN A 715 4.52 37.26 11.65
C ASN A 715 5.46 36.63 12.68
N ARG A 716 4.94 35.69 13.47
CA ARG A 716 5.77 34.87 14.35
C ARG A 716 6.21 33.59 13.63
N TYR A 717 7.51 33.48 13.42
CA TYR A 717 8.14 32.31 12.84
C TYR A 717 8.71 31.40 13.91
N MET A 718 8.52 30.10 13.75
CA MET A 718 9.14 29.05 14.57
C MET A 718 9.74 28.01 13.63
N MET A 719 11.03 27.79 13.73
CA MET A 719 11.80 26.98 12.78
C MET A 719 12.61 25.95 13.56
N ASP A 720 12.42 24.67 13.22
CA ASP A 720 13.22 23.58 13.77
C ASP A 720 14.56 23.52 13.03
N LEU A 721 15.64 23.98 13.68
CA LEU A 721 16.96 24.05 13.07
C LEU A 721 17.57 22.67 12.79
N SER A 722 16.97 21.59 13.28
CA SER A 722 17.36 20.21 12.93
C SER A 722 16.85 19.78 11.54
N LEU A 723 15.81 20.45 11.02
CA LEU A 723 15.33 20.28 9.66
C LEU A 723 16.05 21.27 8.74
N HIS A 724 16.62 20.76 7.65
CA HIS A 724 17.40 21.61 6.74
C HIS A 724 16.54 22.72 6.14
N GLU A 725 15.30 22.41 5.77
CA GLU A 725 14.40 23.38 5.13
C GLU A 725 14.07 24.57 6.04
N ASP A 726 13.84 24.31 7.33
CA ASP A 726 13.58 25.32 8.36
C ASP A 726 14.85 26.11 8.69
N TRP A 727 15.98 25.42 8.81
CA TRP A 727 17.29 26.05 8.96
C TRP A 727 17.59 27.01 7.79
N HIS A 728 17.27 26.59 6.56
CA HIS A 728 17.50 27.38 5.35
C HIS A 728 16.59 28.63 5.33
N CYS A 729 15.32 28.49 5.69
CA CYS A 729 14.40 29.62 5.83
C CYS A 729 14.83 30.60 6.93
N ALA A 730 15.27 30.10 8.09
CA ALA A 730 15.74 30.95 9.18
C ALA A 730 16.98 31.75 8.79
N GLN A 731 17.93 31.14 8.07
CA GLN A 731 19.11 31.83 7.58
C GLN A 731 18.76 32.92 6.57
N CYS A 732 17.84 32.64 5.64
CA CYS A 732 17.33 33.63 4.70
C CYS A 732 16.64 34.80 5.44
N LEU A 733 15.81 34.51 6.45
CA LEU A 733 15.14 35.54 7.27
C LEU A 733 16.14 36.44 7.99
N LEU A 734 17.15 35.84 8.63
CA LEU A 734 18.19 36.59 9.33
C LEU A 734 18.99 37.49 8.38
N ARG A 735 19.25 37.06 7.14
CA ARG A 735 19.87 37.92 6.14
C ARG A 735 19.00 39.10 5.75
N VAL A 736 17.69 38.90 5.56
CA VAL A 736 16.75 40.00 5.35
C VAL A 736 16.84 40.97 6.52
N CYS A 737 16.76 40.49 7.77
CA CYS A 737 16.85 41.35 8.95
C CYS A 737 18.17 42.14 9.07
N LYS A 738 19.27 41.59 8.55
CA LYS A 738 20.60 42.23 8.60
C LYS A 738 20.78 43.29 7.52
N GLU A 739 20.31 43.01 6.32
CA GLU A 739 20.51 43.87 5.15
C GLU A 739 19.42 44.94 5.01
N GLU A 740 18.19 44.65 5.45
CA GLU A 740 17.08 45.59 5.46
C GLU A 740 17.20 46.57 6.63
N SER A 741 16.93 47.85 6.40
CA SER A 741 17.02 48.88 7.45
C SER A 741 15.95 48.68 8.52
N GLY A 742 16.31 48.81 9.80
CA GLY A 742 15.37 48.80 10.93
C GLY A 742 15.58 47.64 11.90
N GLU A 743 14.87 47.69 13.04
CA GLU A 743 14.84 46.60 14.02
C GLU A 743 13.79 45.55 13.60
N ASN A 744 14.18 44.68 12.66
CA ASN A 744 13.27 43.72 12.05
C ASN A 744 13.05 42.43 12.88
N ILE A 745 13.75 42.27 14.01
CA ILE A 745 13.67 41.09 14.89
C ILE A 745 13.09 41.52 16.24
N ASP A 746 11.94 40.95 16.60
CA ASP A 746 11.35 41.06 17.93
C ASP A 746 11.17 39.69 18.59
N ALA A 747 11.23 39.70 19.93
CA ALA A 747 11.08 38.53 20.79
C ALA A 747 11.81 37.26 20.29
N PRO A 748 13.10 37.33 19.91
CA PRO A 748 13.81 36.15 19.45
C PRO A 748 13.94 35.13 20.58
N HIS A 749 13.81 33.85 20.23
CA HIS A 749 13.79 32.71 21.14
C HIS A 749 14.59 31.56 20.54
N TRP A 750 15.37 30.85 21.36
CA TRP A 750 16.02 29.61 20.96
C TRP A 750 15.92 28.57 22.08
N SER A 751 15.40 27.39 21.76
CA SER A 751 15.06 26.35 22.76
C SER A 751 16.27 25.91 23.60
N GLU A 752 17.47 25.83 23.02
CA GLU A 752 18.69 25.43 23.74
C GLU A 752 19.12 26.45 24.81
N LYS A 753 18.55 27.65 24.76
CA LYS A 753 18.76 28.74 25.73
C LYS A 753 17.48 29.13 26.45
N ALA A 754 16.43 28.30 26.41
CA ALA A 754 15.16 28.57 27.11
C ALA A 754 15.36 28.87 28.61
N HIS A 755 16.33 28.21 29.26
CA HIS A 755 16.69 28.45 30.67
C HIS A 755 17.19 29.88 30.97
N LEU A 756 17.58 30.67 29.97
CA LEU A 756 17.92 32.09 30.15
C LEU A 756 16.65 32.96 30.20
N ALA A 757 15.63 32.60 29.42
CA ALA A 757 14.33 33.28 29.45
C ALA A 757 13.64 33.07 30.81
N ASP A 758 13.76 31.88 31.40
CA ASP A 758 13.25 31.58 32.75
C ASP A 758 13.89 32.46 33.84
N LYS A 759 15.09 32.98 33.60
CA LYS A 759 15.79 33.91 34.48
C LYS A 759 15.47 35.38 34.18
N GLY A 760 14.48 35.66 33.33
CA GLY A 760 14.08 37.00 32.93
C GLY A 760 15.06 37.70 31.97
N SER A 761 16.07 36.99 31.45
CA SER A 761 17.00 37.56 30.48
C SER A 761 16.42 37.45 29.06
N LYS A 762 16.36 38.58 28.34
CA LYS A 762 16.05 38.56 26.91
C LYS A 762 17.23 37.93 26.16
N TRP A 763 16.97 36.84 25.45
CA TRP A 763 17.95 36.29 24.52
C TRP A 763 17.98 37.17 23.26
N LEU A 764 19.18 37.40 22.71
CA LEU A 764 19.39 38.13 21.45
C LEU A 764 20.06 37.18 20.47
N VAL A 765 19.78 37.36 19.17
CA VAL A 765 20.43 36.58 18.12
C VAL A 765 21.91 36.98 18.05
N PRO A 766 22.87 36.06 18.24
CA PRO A 766 24.29 36.37 18.15
C PRO A 766 24.72 36.77 16.73
N ASP A 767 25.65 37.71 16.60
CA ASP A 767 26.17 38.15 15.29
C ASP A 767 26.82 37.00 14.49
N GLU A 768 27.31 35.98 15.18
CA GLU A 768 27.88 34.79 14.57
C GLU A 768 26.86 33.99 13.76
N TRP A 769 25.56 34.06 14.11
CA TRP A 769 24.51 33.32 13.38
C TRP A 769 24.33 33.81 11.95
N TYR A 770 24.70 35.06 11.65
CA TYR A 770 24.72 35.57 10.27
C TYR A 770 25.81 34.91 9.42
N LYS A 771 26.82 34.28 10.04
CA LYS A 771 27.89 33.52 9.36
C LYS A 771 27.59 32.03 9.41
N GLU A 772 27.31 31.51 10.60
CA GLU A 772 27.08 30.09 10.85
C GLU A 772 25.97 29.92 11.90
N MET A 773 24.78 29.52 11.43
CA MET A 773 23.63 29.30 12.29
C MET A 773 23.64 27.87 12.87
N PRO A 774 23.27 27.66 14.15
CA PRO A 774 23.19 26.33 14.75
C PRO A 774 22.27 25.39 13.97
N LYS A 775 22.54 24.08 14.05
CA LYS A 775 21.77 23.02 13.38
C LYS A 775 20.85 22.24 14.32
N VAL A 776 20.59 22.78 15.51
CA VAL A 776 19.81 22.14 16.56
C VAL A 776 18.96 23.16 17.32
N GLY A 777 17.85 22.67 17.87
CA GLY A 777 16.91 23.46 18.63
C GLY A 777 15.88 24.18 17.75
N ILE A 778 14.88 24.76 18.41
CA ILE A 778 13.80 25.52 17.79
C ILE A 778 14.13 26.99 17.91
N PHE A 779 14.28 27.66 16.77
CA PHE A 779 14.46 29.10 16.68
C PHE A 779 13.13 29.78 16.39
N GLY A 780 12.74 30.71 17.25
CA GLY A 780 11.55 31.52 17.10
C GLY A 780 11.88 32.99 16.99
N MET A 781 11.17 33.74 16.16
CA MET A 781 11.22 35.21 16.17
C MET A 781 9.90 35.80 15.68
N THR A 782 9.63 37.04 16.08
CA THR A 782 8.59 37.87 15.49
C THR A 782 9.25 38.82 14.51
N PHE A 783 8.92 38.73 13.22
CA PHE A 783 9.48 39.64 12.22
C PHE A 783 8.68 40.94 12.21
N LEU A 784 9.33 42.04 12.55
CA LEU A 784 8.74 43.37 12.49
C LEU A 784 9.05 43.99 11.13
N GLN A 785 8.01 44.42 10.41
CA GLN A 785 8.23 45.35 9.31
C GLN A 785 8.44 46.74 9.91
N GLY A 786 9.64 47.31 9.74
CA GLY A 786 9.89 48.69 10.13
C GLY A 786 8.93 49.68 9.45
N PHE A 787 8.97 50.94 9.88
CA PHE A 787 8.19 52.02 9.23
C PHE A 787 8.61 52.31 7.78
N ASN A 788 9.76 51.78 7.36
CA ASN A 788 10.25 51.91 6.00
C ASN A 788 9.55 50.90 5.09
N ASP A 789 9.35 51.30 3.84
CA ASP A 789 8.87 50.37 2.81
C ASP A 789 9.81 49.16 2.72
N PRO A 790 9.26 47.94 2.52
CA PRO A 790 10.06 46.74 2.49
C PRO A 790 11.00 46.79 1.29
N ASP A 791 12.26 46.39 1.46
CA ASP A 791 13.20 46.28 0.35
C ASP A 791 12.87 45.04 -0.49
N MET A 792 11.93 45.23 -1.42
CA MET A 792 11.42 44.17 -2.28
C MET A 792 12.49 43.59 -3.20
N GLU A 793 13.45 44.40 -3.64
CA GLU A 793 14.54 43.94 -4.50
C GLU A 793 15.49 43.02 -3.73
N LEU A 794 15.85 43.41 -2.49
CA LEU A 794 16.62 42.58 -1.57
C LEU A 794 15.91 41.25 -1.29
N ARG A 795 14.63 41.29 -0.91
CA ARG A 795 13.85 40.09 -0.58
C ARG A 795 13.74 39.14 -1.78
N LEU A 796 13.46 39.66 -2.98
CA LEU A 796 13.41 38.86 -4.21
C LEU A 796 14.77 38.25 -4.57
N ARG A 797 15.87 38.99 -4.38
CA ARG A 797 17.22 38.48 -4.59
C ARG A 797 17.53 37.32 -3.64
N LEU A 798 17.26 37.50 -2.34
CA LEU A 798 17.48 36.46 -1.33
C LEU A 798 16.56 35.26 -1.55
N ALA A 799 15.32 35.47 -1.99
CA ALA A 799 14.40 34.38 -2.33
C ALA A 799 14.92 33.53 -3.49
N LYS A 800 15.51 34.14 -4.52
CA LYS A 800 16.15 33.42 -5.63
C LYS A 800 17.39 32.64 -5.18
N GLU A 801 18.21 33.24 -4.33
CA GLU A 801 19.45 32.65 -3.83
C GLU A 801 19.19 31.47 -2.88
N TRP A 802 18.22 31.60 -1.97
CA TRP A 802 17.97 30.65 -0.89
C TRP A 802 16.72 29.79 -1.11
N LEU A 803 15.63 30.37 -1.60
CA LEU A 803 14.34 29.67 -1.70
C LEU A 803 14.09 29.06 -3.09
N GLY A 804 15.00 29.29 -4.04
CA GLY A 804 14.95 28.74 -5.39
C GLY A 804 13.83 29.31 -6.27
N TRP A 805 13.43 30.56 -6.01
CA TRP A 805 12.41 31.29 -6.79
C TRP A 805 12.80 31.56 -8.24
#